data_AF-A0AAV4JZQ4-F1
#
_entry.id   AF-A0AAV4JZQ4-F1
#
_cell.length_a   1.000
_cell.length_b   1.000
_cell.length_c   1.000
_cell.angle_alpha   90.00
_cell.angle_beta   90.00
_cell.angle_gamma   90.00
#
_symmetry.space_group_name_H-M   'P 1'
#
loop_
_entity.id
_entity.type
_entity.pdbx_description
1 polymer ?
#
loop_
_entity_poly.entity_id
_entity_poly.type
_entity_poly.pdbx_seq_one_letter_code
_entity_poly.pdbx_strand_id
1 'polypeptide(L)'
;MKNNKARNFLTAARVTHVLATFATNISMAMMFASSTFAIKLMEPITSAITQYCILGTPLTPVAMASLPIIVGGAIAFSGNPLTDTSLTVGVAAAFISNIILAVRNLAIKKMGEDDKPVLGLNIRLSQMPFIISTLLGLAILLLYLEKLGILPATAPYVITMCFLSGVFHVAYSFVSTGMVLTQLSVVSHAVANIMKRVLVVLLLYLGGGRQAGLENFLGLMVCVAGLFLYAWDKKPRETGSNSVGGTKSIPANSSSYLGANGRRVRYALATLCLLLFTCGSAFYSGVSSAPRAIELVKRSPNSILSSLTRNTRDAATPFVFETIPEWSFGPQSLKRPSWADLEPDLSGYLVNDSLQIVDFLQKRLLEKPEESNFLSNKLRTTLEVIKETQRIHYNMFDDVLGRYKYCMLIDTADFENKGDPAITAGEIYYLARMGLQMVWYCNTQQCSEKNVDRAAELARKFSTDDMVILVHGGGNINHYPEHDKFRFWAMEKFAGYQIVVFPQSIRVEQPDSEHWVKCQQLYCCNRNLTIVLRDLGSFEIAQRYFDGGTRLIMAPDMAFHIGPVKRFISPAFDIMWVRRSDSEAPYYAEIPPHPPHLRIHISDWIKFRTPMGGPSIERSFNAQLMGLFFVQRGRVVITDRVHGHILATLLDIPHVMLDNEHKKLSNYHRTWNKGLKNVRITDKPAEALAMALELLETYKEVLPPRLPFMQISPSFQNYNWSKPETSYP
;
A
#
# COMPACT_ATOMS: atom_id res chain seq x y z
N MET A 1 3.56 -59.40 -12.84
CA MET A 1 4.59 -58.40 -12.44
C MET A 1 4.65 -57.15 -13.32
N LYS A 2 4.54 -57.20 -14.66
CA LYS A 2 4.57 -55.99 -15.54
C LYS A 2 3.54 -54.91 -15.17
N ASN A 3 2.29 -55.30 -14.88
CA ASN A 3 1.19 -54.37 -14.57
C ASN A 3 1.38 -53.54 -13.28
N ASN A 4 2.02 -54.10 -12.25
CA ASN A 4 2.29 -53.37 -11.00
C ASN A 4 3.43 -52.35 -11.16
N LYS A 5 4.44 -52.67 -11.98
CA LYS A 5 5.57 -51.77 -12.24
C LYS A 5 5.13 -50.55 -13.06
N ALA A 6 4.30 -50.75 -14.08
CA ALA A 6 3.70 -49.67 -14.86
C ALA A 6 2.78 -48.77 -14.00
N ARG A 7 1.94 -49.37 -13.15
CA ARG A 7 1.05 -48.62 -12.22
C ARG A 7 1.82 -47.78 -11.20
N ASN A 8 2.88 -48.33 -10.60
CA ASN A 8 3.72 -47.59 -9.65
C ASN A 8 4.45 -46.42 -10.32
N PHE A 9 4.91 -46.63 -11.55
CA PHE A 9 5.61 -45.61 -12.33
C PHE A 9 4.66 -44.48 -12.79
N LEU A 10 3.43 -44.82 -13.19
CA LEU A 10 2.39 -43.84 -13.48
C LEU A 10 1.98 -43.04 -12.23
N THR A 11 1.95 -43.68 -11.07
CA THR A 11 1.66 -43.01 -9.79
C THR A 11 2.77 -42.04 -9.43
N ALA A 12 4.04 -42.43 -9.59
CA ALA A 12 5.19 -41.55 -9.41
C ALA A 12 5.16 -40.35 -10.39
N ALA A 13 4.78 -40.57 -11.65
CA ALA A 13 4.63 -39.49 -12.64
C ALA A 13 3.52 -38.49 -12.27
N ARG A 14 2.42 -38.95 -11.66
CA ARG A 14 1.33 -38.10 -11.17
C ARG A 14 1.75 -37.29 -9.94
N VAL A 15 2.41 -37.93 -8.97
CA VAL A 15 2.90 -37.26 -7.75
C VAL A 15 3.92 -36.19 -8.10
N THR A 16 4.89 -36.50 -8.97
CA THR A 16 5.88 -35.52 -9.43
C THR A 16 5.27 -34.38 -10.24
N HIS A 17 4.19 -34.63 -11.02
CA HIS A 17 3.44 -33.55 -11.67
C HIS A 17 2.81 -32.59 -10.66
N VAL A 18 2.14 -33.11 -9.63
CA VAL A 18 1.52 -32.29 -8.57
C VAL A 18 2.57 -31.49 -7.79
N LEU A 19 3.68 -32.12 -7.41
CA LEU A 19 4.77 -31.46 -6.69
C LEU A 19 5.41 -30.33 -7.51
N ALA A 20 5.62 -30.56 -8.81
CA ALA A 20 6.15 -29.53 -9.70
C ALA A 20 5.19 -28.34 -9.88
N THR A 21 3.88 -28.61 -9.97
CA THR A 21 2.85 -27.56 -10.05
C THR A 21 2.80 -26.77 -8.74
N PHE A 22 2.85 -27.45 -7.59
CA PHE A 22 2.86 -26.79 -6.28
C PHE A 22 4.11 -25.91 -6.10
N ALA A 23 5.30 -26.42 -6.43
CA ALA A 23 6.54 -25.64 -6.38
C ALA A 23 6.50 -24.42 -7.33
N THR A 24 5.89 -24.57 -8.51
CA THR A 24 5.69 -23.44 -9.44
C THR A 24 4.75 -22.38 -8.87
N ASN A 25 3.67 -22.79 -8.20
CA ASN A 25 2.72 -21.87 -7.59
C ASN A 25 3.28 -21.20 -6.33
N ILE A 26 4.08 -21.92 -5.52
CA ILE A 26 4.84 -21.31 -4.43
C ILE A 26 5.77 -20.23 -4.98
N SER A 27 6.48 -20.52 -6.07
CA SER A 27 7.32 -19.51 -6.72
C SER A 27 6.51 -18.29 -7.14
N MET A 28 5.37 -18.46 -7.81
CA MET A 28 4.51 -17.32 -8.22
C MET A 28 3.86 -16.58 -7.05
N ALA A 29 3.71 -17.21 -5.88
CA ALA A 29 3.21 -16.56 -4.67
C ALA A 29 4.31 -15.77 -3.94
N MET A 30 5.57 -16.20 -4.04
CA MET A 30 6.71 -15.60 -3.34
C MET A 30 7.51 -14.59 -4.19
N MET A 31 7.34 -14.59 -5.52
CA MET A 31 7.96 -13.63 -6.44
C MET A 31 7.04 -13.29 -7.61
N PHE A 32 7.33 -12.21 -8.34
CA PHE A 32 6.61 -11.86 -9.57
C PHE A 32 6.54 -13.04 -10.55
N ALA A 33 5.37 -13.24 -11.16
CA ALA A 33 5.15 -14.33 -12.11
C ALA A 33 6.16 -14.30 -13.27
N SER A 34 6.58 -13.11 -13.74
CA SER A 34 7.63 -12.98 -14.76
C SER A 34 8.98 -13.51 -14.31
N SER A 35 9.35 -13.34 -13.04
CA SER A 35 10.58 -13.86 -12.47
C SER A 35 10.55 -15.38 -12.34
N THR A 36 9.41 -15.92 -11.91
CA THR A 36 9.18 -17.37 -11.92
C THR A 36 9.31 -17.93 -13.34
N PHE A 37 8.70 -17.26 -14.33
CA PHE A 37 8.81 -17.70 -15.72
C PHE A 37 10.24 -17.61 -16.25
N ALA A 38 11.00 -16.57 -15.91
CA ALA A 38 12.40 -16.40 -16.31
C ALA A 38 13.27 -17.57 -15.83
N ILE A 39 13.14 -17.98 -14.57
CA ILE A 39 13.86 -19.15 -14.03
C ILE A 39 13.38 -20.43 -14.70
N LYS A 40 12.09 -20.56 -14.96
CA LYS A 40 11.56 -21.72 -15.67
C LYS A 40 12.09 -21.80 -17.10
N LEU A 41 12.53 -20.71 -17.74
CA LEU A 41 13.18 -20.77 -19.06
C LEU A 41 14.44 -21.64 -19.06
N MET A 42 15.04 -21.95 -17.89
CA MET A 42 16.17 -22.89 -17.78
C MET A 42 15.79 -24.36 -18.05
N GLU A 43 14.51 -24.68 -18.19
CA GLU A 43 13.99 -26.05 -18.32
C GLU A 43 14.70 -26.91 -19.40
N PRO A 44 15.08 -26.40 -20.59
CA PRO A 44 15.84 -27.19 -21.56
C PRO A 44 17.25 -27.55 -21.11
N ILE A 45 17.95 -26.65 -20.43
CA ILE A 45 19.28 -26.90 -19.87
C ILE A 45 19.16 -27.95 -18.75
N THR A 46 18.20 -27.79 -17.85
CA THR A 46 17.92 -28.79 -16.80
C THR A 46 17.55 -30.15 -17.41
N SER A 47 16.75 -30.17 -18.47
CA SER A 47 16.35 -31.39 -19.18
C SER A 47 17.52 -32.07 -19.89
N ALA A 48 18.40 -31.27 -20.51
CA ALA A 48 19.63 -31.74 -21.16
C ALA A 48 20.58 -32.40 -20.16
N ILE A 49 20.86 -31.73 -19.03
CA ILE A 49 21.70 -32.26 -17.95
C ILE A 49 21.07 -33.54 -17.37
N THR A 50 19.77 -33.52 -17.09
CA THR A 50 19.05 -34.68 -16.56
C THR A 50 19.09 -35.87 -17.52
N GLN A 51 18.93 -35.62 -18.83
CA GLN A 51 19.04 -36.65 -19.85
C GLN A 51 20.46 -37.23 -19.92
N TYR A 52 21.50 -36.39 -19.85
CA TYR A 52 22.89 -36.84 -19.84
C TYR A 52 23.19 -37.70 -18.59
N CYS A 53 22.85 -37.21 -17.40
CA CYS A 53 23.13 -37.91 -16.14
C CYS A 53 22.38 -39.24 -15.99
N ILE A 54 21.16 -39.36 -16.54
CA ILE A 54 20.30 -40.54 -16.34
C ILE A 54 20.36 -41.54 -17.51
N LEU A 55 20.51 -41.07 -18.77
CA LEU A 55 20.56 -41.94 -19.95
C LEU A 55 21.96 -42.10 -20.56
N GLY A 56 22.95 -41.30 -20.16
CA GLY A 56 24.31 -41.36 -20.70
C GLY A 56 24.42 -40.93 -22.18
N THR A 57 23.37 -40.34 -22.75
CA THR A 57 23.35 -39.91 -24.15
C THR A 57 23.85 -38.46 -24.26
N PRO A 58 25.02 -38.19 -24.86
CA PRO A 58 25.49 -36.82 -25.06
C PRO A 58 24.63 -36.08 -26.08
N LEU A 59 24.45 -34.77 -25.88
CA LEU A 59 23.84 -33.88 -26.87
C LEU A 59 24.85 -33.57 -27.98
N THR A 60 24.33 -33.24 -29.16
CA THR A 60 25.17 -32.74 -30.26
C THR A 60 25.86 -31.43 -29.83
N PRO A 61 27.08 -31.15 -30.32
CA PRO A 61 27.78 -29.90 -30.00
C PRO A 61 26.95 -28.64 -30.37
N VAL A 62 26.17 -28.71 -31.45
CA VAL A 62 25.27 -27.63 -31.88
C VAL A 62 24.10 -27.46 -30.92
N ALA A 63 23.50 -28.55 -30.42
CA ALA A 63 22.48 -28.47 -29.38
C ALA A 63 23.06 -27.89 -28.07
N MET A 64 24.28 -28.27 -27.67
CA MET A 64 24.94 -27.71 -26.48
C MET A 64 25.20 -26.21 -26.59
N ALA A 65 25.58 -25.71 -27.77
CA ALA A 65 25.81 -24.28 -28.02
C ALA A 65 24.51 -23.49 -28.14
N SER A 66 23.45 -24.06 -28.73
CA SER A 66 22.17 -23.37 -28.95
C SER A 66 21.33 -23.18 -27.68
N LEU A 67 21.40 -24.12 -26.72
CA LEU A 67 20.56 -24.06 -25.51
C LEU A 67 20.84 -22.81 -24.63
N PRO A 68 22.10 -22.44 -24.31
CA PRO A 68 22.38 -21.20 -23.59
C PRO A 68 21.93 -19.94 -24.34
N ILE A 69 22.02 -19.92 -25.67
CA ILE A 69 21.60 -18.79 -26.51
C ILE A 69 20.07 -18.61 -26.45
N ILE A 70 19.30 -19.70 -26.59
CA ILE A 70 17.84 -19.69 -26.47
C ILE A 70 17.43 -19.16 -25.09
N VAL A 71 18.06 -19.68 -24.06
CA VAL A 71 17.71 -19.41 -22.67
C VAL A 71 18.10 -17.97 -22.27
N GLY A 72 19.30 -17.52 -22.63
CA GLY A 72 19.76 -16.16 -22.38
C GLY A 72 18.95 -15.10 -23.12
N GLY A 73 18.63 -15.33 -24.40
CA GLY A 73 17.76 -14.45 -25.17
C GLY A 73 16.34 -14.36 -24.58
N ALA A 74 15.79 -15.49 -24.14
CA ALA A 74 14.45 -15.52 -23.54
C ALA A 74 14.39 -14.80 -22.16
N ILE A 75 15.46 -14.86 -21.35
CA ILE A 75 15.55 -14.05 -20.12
C ILE A 75 15.61 -12.55 -20.47
N ALA A 76 16.51 -12.17 -21.37
CA ALA A 76 16.67 -10.76 -21.79
C ALA A 76 15.36 -10.19 -22.37
N PHE A 77 14.63 -10.99 -23.16
CA PHE A 77 13.29 -10.63 -23.64
C PHE A 77 12.28 -10.41 -22.52
N SER A 78 12.36 -11.20 -21.44
CA SER A 78 11.41 -11.17 -20.32
C SER A 78 11.65 -10.02 -19.32
N GLY A 79 12.77 -9.30 -19.43
CA GLY A 79 13.16 -8.18 -18.57
C GLY A 79 13.97 -8.58 -17.32
N ASN A 80 14.31 -7.62 -16.46
CA ASN A 80 15.15 -7.84 -15.27
C ASN A 80 14.33 -8.48 -14.13
N PRO A 81 14.46 -9.80 -13.85
CA PRO A 81 13.53 -10.52 -12.99
C PRO A 81 13.97 -10.58 -11.52
N LEU A 82 15.10 -9.95 -11.16
CA LEU A 82 15.76 -10.14 -9.85
C LEU A 82 15.64 -8.94 -8.90
N THR A 83 14.87 -7.90 -9.26
CA THR A 83 14.58 -6.78 -8.37
C THR A 83 13.29 -7.04 -7.58
N ASP A 84 13.45 -7.37 -6.31
CA ASP A 84 12.50 -7.32 -5.17
C ASP A 84 11.64 -8.53 -4.74
N THR A 85 11.70 -8.71 -3.40
CA THR A 85 10.90 -9.52 -2.44
C THR A 85 11.07 -11.06 -2.40
N SER A 86 11.52 -11.56 -1.24
CA SER A 86 11.70 -12.97 -0.82
C SER A 86 12.46 -13.93 -1.77
N LEU A 87 13.54 -13.42 -2.35
CA LEU A 87 14.31 -14.04 -3.44
C LEU A 87 14.63 -15.54 -3.25
N THR A 88 15.03 -15.99 -2.06
CA THR A 88 15.64 -17.33 -1.90
C THR A 88 14.65 -18.49 -2.04
N VAL A 89 13.46 -18.40 -1.40
CA VAL A 89 12.49 -19.52 -1.40
C VAL A 89 11.79 -19.64 -2.74
N GLY A 90 11.38 -18.53 -3.34
CA GLY A 90 10.79 -18.53 -4.67
C GLY A 90 11.76 -19.08 -5.71
N VAL A 91 13.01 -18.60 -5.71
CA VAL A 91 14.02 -19.03 -6.69
C VAL A 91 14.29 -20.53 -6.56
N ALA A 92 14.46 -21.02 -5.33
CA ALA A 92 14.62 -22.44 -5.06
C ALA A 92 13.41 -23.25 -5.57
N ALA A 93 12.18 -22.82 -5.28
CA ALA A 93 10.96 -23.51 -5.71
C ALA A 93 10.83 -23.57 -7.25
N ALA A 94 11.19 -22.50 -7.97
CA ALA A 94 11.21 -22.47 -9.42
C ALA A 94 12.23 -23.47 -10.01
N PHE A 95 13.47 -23.49 -9.49
CA PHE A 95 14.50 -24.43 -9.94
C PHE A 95 14.14 -25.89 -9.63
N ILE A 96 13.64 -26.15 -8.42
CA ILE A 96 13.14 -27.48 -8.01
C ILE A 96 12.05 -27.94 -8.98
N SER A 97 11.13 -27.05 -9.38
CA SER A 97 10.10 -27.40 -10.35
C SER A 97 10.67 -27.84 -11.71
N ASN A 98 11.73 -27.21 -12.22
CA ASN A 98 12.37 -27.60 -13.48
C ASN A 98 12.99 -28.99 -13.38
N ILE A 99 13.65 -29.30 -12.27
CA ILE A 99 14.27 -30.62 -12.04
C ILE A 99 13.20 -31.71 -11.97
N ILE A 100 12.15 -31.49 -11.18
CA ILE A 100 11.05 -32.46 -11.06
C ILE A 100 10.38 -32.70 -12.43
N LEU A 101 10.14 -31.64 -13.22
CA LEU A 101 9.56 -31.74 -14.55
C LEU A 101 10.47 -32.49 -15.54
N ALA A 102 11.78 -32.22 -15.52
CA ALA A 102 12.76 -32.90 -16.36
C ALA A 102 12.82 -34.40 -16.08
N VAL A 103 12.92 -34.77 -14.79
CA VAL A 103 12.94 -36.18 -14.35
C VAL A 103 11.63 -36.87 -14.72
N ARG A 104 10.47 -36.22 -14.49
CA ARG A 104 9.16 -36.76 -14.86
C ARG A 104 9.05 -36.99 -16.36
N ASN A 105 9.43 -36.01 -17.19
CA ASN A 105 9.31 -36.11 -18.64
C ASN A 105 10.20 -37.22 -19.20
N LEU A 106 11.42 -37.38 -18.65
CA LEU A 106 12.34 -38.46 -18.99
C LEU A 106 11.80 -39.83 -18.58
N ALA A 107 11.26 -39.91 -17.36
CA ALA A 107 10.61 -41.10 -16.84
C ALA A 107 9.47 -41.55 -17.79
N ILE A 108 8.55 -40.65 -18.13
CA ILE A 108 7.43 -40.93 -19.06
C ILE A 108 7.93 -41.42 -20.42
N LYS A 109 9.02 -40.85 -20.96
CA LYS A 109 9.58 -41.25 -22.26
C LYS A 109 10.21 -42.66 -22.23
N LYS A 110 10.71 -43.12 -21.08
CA LYS A 110 11.32 -44.44 -20.90
C LYS A 110 10.29 -45.59 -20.77
N MET A 111 8.99 -45.29 -20.67
CA MET A 111 7.93 -46.30 -20.72
C MET A 111 7.82 -46.92 -22.13
N GLY A 112 7.59 -48.24 -22.22
CA GLY A 112 7.32 -48.92 -23.51
C GLY A 112 6.04 -48.40 -24.17
N GLU A 113 5.89 -48.48 -25.49
CA GLU A 113 4.75 -47.86 -26.20
C GLU A 113 3.36 -48.30 -25.70
N ASP A 114 3.21 -49.55 -25.26
CA ASP A 114 1.98 -50.08 -24.68
C ASP A 114 1.74 -49.61 -23.22
N ASP A 115 2.79 -49.20 -22.51
CA ASP A 115 2.75 -48.71 -21.12
C ASP A 115 2.81 -47.17 -21.04
N LYS A 116 3.13 -46.48 -22.16
CA LYS A 116 3.08 -45.02 -22.23
C LYS A 116 1.66 -44.60 -21.88
N PRO A 117 1.49 -43.58 -21.03
CA PRO A 117 0.17 -43.05 -20.81
C PRO A 117 -0.27 -42.41 -22.13
N VAL A 118 -1.06 -43.15 -22.93
CA VAL A 118 -2.25 -42.50 -23.43
C VAL A 118 -2.90 -42.02 -22.15
N LEU A 119 -2.77 -40.72 -21.86
CA LEU A 119 -3.64 -40.08 -20.89
C LEU A 119 -5.04 -40.20 -21.51
N GLY A 120 -5.58 -41.41 -21.60
CA GLY A 120 -6.99 -41.62 -21.74
C GLY A 120 -7.48 -41.14 -20.40
N LEU A 121 -8.06 -39.94 -20.36
CA LEU A 121 -9.10 -39.67 -19.39
C LEU A 121 -10.13 -40.77 -19.61
N ASN A 122 -9.96 -41.90 -18.92
CA ASN A 122 -10.98 -42.93 -18.77
C ASN A 122 -12.03 -42.42 -17.77
N ILE A 123 -12.35 -41.12 -17.84
CA ILE A 123 -13.61 -40.62 -17.31
C ILE A 123 -14.63 -41.25 -18.23
N ARG A 124 -15.35 -42.27 -17.73
CA ARG A 124 -16.50 -42.79 -18.48
C ARG A 124 -17.36 -41.58 -18.82
N LEU A 125 -17.84 -41.48 -20.07
CA LEU A 125 -18.68 -40.36 -20.50
C LEU A 125 -19.87 -40.12 -19.55
N SER A 126 -20.29 -41.17 -18.82
CA SER A 126 -21.31 -41.15 -17.77
C SER A 126 -20.96 -40.37 -16.49
N GLN A 127 -19.69 -40.06 -16.23
CA GLN A 127 -19.22 -39.37 -15.01
C GLN A 127 -18.96 -37.86 -15.22
N MET A 128 -18.86 -37.42 -16.48
CA MET A 128 -18.71 -35.99 -16.82
C MET A 128 -19.93 -35.13 -16.43
N PRO A 129 -21.19 -35.57 -16.65
CA PRO A 129 -22.36 -34.79 -16.26
C PRO A 129 -22.40 -34.58 -14.75
N PHE A 130 -22.01 -35.59 -13.97
CA PHE A 130 -21.93 -35.50 -12.51
C PHE A 130 -20.92 -34.44 -12.09
N ILE A 131 -19.67 -34.53 -12.54
CA ILE A 131 -18.61 -33.56 -12.19
C ILE A 131 -18.99 -32.14 -12.61
N ILE A 132 -19.52 -31.96 -13.83
CA ILE A 132 -19.95 -30.65 -14.33
C ILE A 132 -21.14 -30.12 -13.52
N SER A 133 -22.12 -30.96 -13.19
CA SER A 133 -23.29 -30.57 -12.40
C SER A 133 -22.94 -30.21 -10.95
N THR A 134 -21.98 -30.91 -10.33
CA THR A 134 -21.51 -30.59 -8.98
C THR A 134 -20.75 -29.28 -8.96
N LEU A 135 -19.92 -29.02 -9.98
CA LEU A 135 -19.17 -27.76 -10.12
C LEU A 135 -20.10 -26.58 -10.42
N LEU A 136 -21.10 -26.79 -11.28
CA LEU A 136 -22.12 -25.78 -11.58
C LEU A 136 -23.01 -25.51 -10.36
N GLY A 137 -23.40 -26.55 -9.62
CA GLY A 137 -24.14 -26.44 -8.36
C GLY A 137 -23.35 -25.69 -7.28
N LEU A 138 -22.04 -25.92 -7.19
CA LEU A 138 -21.17 -25.18 -6.27
C LEU A 138 -21.05 -23.70 -6.68
N ALA A 139 -20.91 -23.40 -7.98
CA ALA A 139 -20.88 -22.02 -8.47
C ALA A 139 -22.21 -21.28 -8.21
N ILE A 140 -23.36 -21.94 -8.43
CA ILE A 140 -24.69 -21.37 -8.16
C ILE A 140 -24.90 -21.16 -6.65
N LEU A 141 -24.48 -22.11 -5.82
CA LEU A 141 -24.55 -22.00 -4.36
C LEU A 141 -23.72 -20.81 -3.86
N LEU A 142 -22.52 -20.60 -4.40
CA LEU A 142 -21.65 -19.48 -4.02
C LEU A 142 -22.24 -18.13 -4.43
N LEU A 143 -22.84 -18.03 -5.62
CA LEU A 143 -23.58 -16.83 -6.05
C LEU A 143 -24.85 -16.59 -5.20
N TYR A 144 -25.51 -17.65 -4.75
CA TYR A 144 -26.66 -17.55 -3.85
C TYR A 144 -26.25 -17.10 -2.43
N LEU A 145 -25.12 -17.60 -1.92
CA LEU A 145 -24.55 -17.19 -0.62
C LEU A 145 -24.01 -15.75 -0.63
N GLU A 146 -23.51 -15.27 -1.78
CA GLU A 146 -23.19 -13.85 -2.00
C GLU A 146 -24.47 -13.00 -1.93
N LYS A 147 -25.55 -13.42 -2.60
CA LYS A 147 -26.84 -12.70 -2.59
C LYS A 147 -27.47 -12.63 -1.19
N LEU A 148 -27.17 -13.61 -0.33
CA LEU A 148 -27.55 -13.63 1.09
C LEU A 148 -26.63 -12.80 2.00
N GLY A 149 -25.54 -12.23 1.47
CA GLY A 149 -24.60 -11.38 2.23
C GLY A 149 -23.62 -12.14 3.13
N ILE A 150 -23.52 -13.47 2.99
CA ILE A 150 -22.64 -14.32 3.81
C ILE A 150 -21.19 -14.29 3.30
N LEU A 151 -21.01 -14.11 1.99
CA LEU A 151 -19.69 -13.98 1.35
C LEU A 151 -19.52 -12.57 0.74
N PRO A 152 -18.32 -11.95 0.86
CA PRO A 152 -18.06 -10.66 0.24
C PRO A 152 -18.11 -10.74 -1.29
N ALA A 153 -18.55 -9.66 -1.95
CA ALA A 153 -18.77 -9.59 -3.41
C ALA A 153 -17.52 -9.87 -4.28
N THR A 154 -16.33 -9.96 -3.67
CA THR A 154 -15.08 -10.34 -4.35
C THR A 154 -14.88 -11.86 -4.43
N ALA A 155 -15.57 -12.65 -3.60
CA ALA A 155 -15.45 -14.10 -3.55
C ALA A 155 -15.84 -14.83 -4.86
N PRO A 156 -16.94 -14.48 -5.57
CA PRO A 156 -17.33 -15.17 -6.80
C PRO A 156 -16.33 -14.95 -7.93
N TYR A 157 -15.77 -13.74 -8.03
CA TYR A 157 -14.73 -13.42 -8.99
C TYR A 157 -13.47 -14.25 -8.75
N VAL A 158 -12.97 -14.28 -7.50
CA VAL A 158 -11.78 -15.06 -7.13
C VAL A 158 -12.01 -16.55 -7.37
N ILE A 159 -13.17 -17.09 -6.97
CA ILE A 159 -13.49 -18.50 -7.15
C ILE A 159 -13.61 -18.85 -8.63
N THR A 160 -14.25 -17.99 -9.44
CA THR A 160 -14.38 -18.18 -10.89
C THR A 160 -13.01 -18.16 -11.58
N MET A 161 -12.14 -17.21 -11.23
CA MET A 161 -10.80 -17.13 -11.82
C MET A 161 -9.91 -18.30 -11.40
N CYS A 162 -9.99 -18.73 -10.13
CA CYS A 162 -9.30 -19.94 -9.66
C CYS A 162 -9.80 -21.20 -10.39
N PHE A 163 -11.11 -21.30 -10.63
CA PHE A 163 -11.72 -22.40 -11.36
C PHE A 163 -11.26 -22.43 -12.83
N LEU A 164 -11.36 -21.30 -13.55
CA LEU A 164 -10.88 -21.18 -14.93
C LEU A 164 -9.39 -21.53 -15.03
N SER A 165 -8.57 -21.01 -14.12
CA SER A 165 -7.14 -21.32 -14.04
C SER A 165 -6.90 -22.83 -13.90
N GLY A 166 -7.65 -23.51 -13.03
CA GLY A 166 -7.60 -24.96 -12.86
C GLY A 166 -7.97 -25.74 -14.13
N VAL A 167 -9.08 -25.38 -14.79
CA VAL A 167 -9.52 -26.01 -16.03
C VAL A 167 -8.48 -25.87 -17.13
N PHE A 168 -7.98 -24.66 -17.38
CA PHE A 168 -6.95 -24.42 -18.39
C PHE A 168 -5.63 -25.11 -18.06
N HIS A 169 -5.26 -25.18 -16.78
CA HIS A 169 -4.06 -25.90 -16.35
C HIS A 169 -4.16 -27.40 -16.67
N VAL A 170 -5.28 -28.05 -16.35
CA VAL A 170 -5.51 -29.47 -16.66
C VAL A 170 -5.51 -29.72 -18.17
N ALA A 171 -6.23 -28.89 -18.94
CA ALA A 171 -6.29 -29.01 -20.39
C ALA A 171 -4.90 -28.86 -21.05
N TYR A 172 -4.13 -27.84 -20.63
CA TYR A 172 -2.76 -27.64 -21.09
C TYR A 172 -1.86 -28.83 -20.73
N SER A 173 -1.91 -29.30 -19.48
CA SER A 173 -1.08 -30.41 -19.00
C SER A 173 -1.37 -31.71 -19.74
N PHE A 174 -2.64 -31.94 -20.09
CA PHE A 174 -3.09 -33.04 -20.94
C PHE A 174 -2.48 -32.98 -22.33
N VAL A 175 -2.63 -31.85 -23.03
CA VAL A 175 -2.08 -31.68 -24.39
C VAL A 175 -0.56 -31.78 -24.38
N SER A 176 0.09 -31.06 -23.47
CA SER A 176 1.56 -31.01 -23.38
C SER A 176 2.18 -32.36 -23.06
N THR A 177 1.68 -33.08 -22.05
CA THR A 177 2.30 -34.33 -21.57
C THR A 177 1.75 -35.56 -22.29
N GLY A 178 0.45 -35.58 -22.60
CA GLY A 178 -0.23 -36.73 -23.21
C GLY A 178 -0.11 -36.78 -24.74
N MET A 179 0.00 -35.63 -25.41
CA MET A 179 0.06 -35.58 -26.88
C MET A 179 1.41 -35.10 -27.41
N VAL A 180 1.98 -34.02 -26.86
CA VAL A 180 3.20 -33.42 -27.43
C VAL A 180 4.47 -34.17 -27.00
N LEU A 181 4.60 -34.53 -25.71
CA LEU A 181 5.78 -35.26 -25.20
C LEU A 181 5.95 -36.66 -25.82
N THR A 182 4.86 -37.30 -26.26
CA THR A 182 4.93 -38.60 -26.93
C THR A 182 5.61 -38.48 -28.29
N GLN A 183 5.38 -37.38 -29.00
CA GLN A 183 5.92 -37.10 -30.33
C GLN A 183 7.32 -36.44 -30.33
N LEU A 184 7.65 -35.65 -29.30
CA LEU A 184 8.93 -34.94 -29.20
C LEU A 184 9.94 -35.63 -28.27
N SER A 185 11.23 -35.32 -28.43
CA SER A 185 12.23 -35.64 -27.41
C SER A 185 12.02 -34.79 -26.16
N VAL A 186 12.52 -35.22 -25.00
CA VAL A 186 12.36 -34.51 -23.71
C VAL A 186 12.92 -33.08 -23.80
N VAL A 187 14.09 -32.92 -24.41
CA VAL A 187 14.71 -31.60 -24.60
C VAL A 187 13.92 -30.74 -25.62
N SER A 188 13.41 -31.34 -26.71
CA SER A 188 12.61 -30.58 -27.69
C SER A 188 11.24 -30.18 -27.13
N HIS A 189 10.65 -30.98 -26.25
CA HIS A 189 9.45 -30.62 -25.49
C HIS A 189 9.71 -29.44 -24.55
N ALA A 190 10.85 -29.42 -23.85
CA ALA A 190 11.25 -28.27 -23.03
C ALA A 190 11.49 -27.00 -23.86
N VAL A 191 12.08 -27.11 -25.05
CA VAL A 191 12.25 -25.98 -25.99
C VAL A 191 10.89 -25.46 -26.47
N ALA A 192 9.92 -26.34 -26.75
CA ALA A 192 8.55 -25.92 -27.07
C ALA A 192 7.86 -25.18 -25.92
N ASN A 193 8.14 -25.57 -24.67
CA ASN A 193 7.65 -24.85 -23.49
C ASN A 193 8.24 -23.43 -23.38
N ILE A 194 9.48 -23.19 -23.84
CA ILE A 194 10.04 -21.82 -23.94
C ILE A 194 9.25 -20.99 -24.94
N MET A 195 8.98 -21.52 -26.15
CA MET A 195 8.23 -20.80 -27.18
C MET A 195 6.84 -20.39 -26.70
N LYS A 196 6.15 -21.27 -25.96
CA LYS A 196 4.88 -20.92 -25.29
C LYS A 196 5.04 -19.69 -24.38
N ARG A 197 6.09 -19.63 -23.57
CA ARG A 197 6.29 -18.54 -22.60
C ARG A 197 6.64 -17.22 -23.28
N VAL A 198 7.48 -17.28 -24.32
CA VAL A 198 7.77 -16.13 -25.19
C VAL A 198 6.47 -15.60 -25.83
N LEU A 199 5.60 -16.49 -26.32
CA LEU A 199 4.30 -16.11 -26.88
C LEU A 199 3.38 -15.44 -25.86
N VAL A 200 3.32 -15.95 -24.63
CA VAL A 200 2.52 -15.33 -23.55
C VAL A 200 3.01 -13.92 -23.27
N VAL A 201 4.33 -13.72 -23.16
CA VAL A 201 4.93 -12.40 -22.92
C VAL A 201 4.69 -11.45 -24.11
N LEU A 202 4.78 -11.95 -25.35
CA LEU A 202 4.47 -11.17 -26.55
C LEU A 202 3.01 -10.71 -26.58
N LEU A 203 2.06 -11.58 -26.21
CA LEU A 203 0.64 -11.23 -26.12
C LEU A 203 0.38 -10.16 -25.05
N LEU A 204 1.13 -10.16 -23.94
CA LEU A 204 1.03 -9.11 -22.92
C LEU A 204 1.55 -7.75 -23.42
N TYR A 205 2.58 -7.74 -24.27
CA TYR A 205 3.04 -6.52 -24.94
C TYR A 205 2.01 -6.00 -25.96
N LEU A 206 1.43 -6.88 -26.78
CA LEU A 206 0.42 -6.53 -27.79
C LEU A 206 -0.90 -6.07 -27.16
N GLY A 207 -1.30 -6.68 -26.03
CA GLY A 207 -2.50 -6.32 -25.28
C GLY A 207 -2.37 -5.05 -24.42
N GLY A 208 -1.24 -4.33 -24.49
CA GLY A 208 -1.02 -3.10 -23.73
C GLY A 208 -0.75 -3.29 -22.24
N GLY A 209 -0.63 -4.53 -21.76
CA GLY A 209 -0.34 -4.85 -20.36
C GLY A 209 1.13 -4.64 -19.95
N ARG A 210 2.04 -4.50 -20.93
CA ARG A 210 3.45 -4.13 -20.73
C ARG A 210 3.96 -3.27 -21.89
N GLN A 211 4.99 -2.46 -21.64
CA GLN A 211 5.74 -1.72 -22.66
C GLN A 211 7.10 -2.39 -22.91
N ALA A 212 7.47 -2.60 -24.18
CA ALA A 212 8.72 -3.24 -24.57
C ALA A 212 9.79 -2.19 -24.89
N GLY A 213 10.99 -2.35 -24.30
CA GLY A 213 12.17 -1.55 -24.65
C GLY A 213 13.01 -2.19 -25.76
N LEU A 214 14.06 -1.48 -26.19
CA LEU A 214 15.02 -1.96 -27.19
C LEU A 214 15.74 -3.25 -26.74
N GLU A 215 16.05 -3.35 -25.45
CA GLU A 215 16.71 -4.52 -24.84
C GLU A 215 15.86 -5.79 -24.96
N ASN A 216 14.55 -5.69 -24.74
CA ASN A 216 13.63 -6.81 -24.88
C ASN A 216 13.61 -7.31 -26.34
N PHE A 217 13.54 -6.38 -27.31
CA PHE A 217 13.56 -6.73 -28.72
C PHE A 217 14.84 -7.45 -29.13
N LEU A 218 16.01 -6.97 -28.67
CA LEU A 218 17.30 -7.64 -28.89
C LEU A 218 17.32 -9.05 -28.25
N GLY A 219 16.79 -9.20 -27.02
CA GLY A 219 16.65 -10.49 -26.36
C GLY A 219 15.81 -11.49 -27.17
N LEU A 220 14.69 -11.03 -27.75
CA LEU A 220 13.84 -11.86 -28.61
C LEU A 220 14.58 -12.34 -29.86
N MET A 221 15.34 -11.45 -30.52
CA MET A 221 16.14 -11.80 -31.70
C MET A 221 17.20 -12.87 -31.38
N VAL A 222 17.90 -12.72 -30.25
CA VAL A 222 18.87 -13.72 -29.77
C VAL A 222 18.18 -15.06 -29.50
N CYS A 223 17.02 -15.06 -28.86
CA CYS A 223 16.25 -16.28 -28.61
C CYS A 223 15.84 -17.00 -29.91
N VAL A 224 15.35 -16.24 -30.91
CA VAL A 224 14.94 -16.78 -32.22
C VAL A 224 16.13 -17.35 -32.99
N ALA A 225 17.28 -16.68 -32.97
CA ALA A 225 18.52 -17.18 -33.57
C ALA A 225 18.97 -18.51 -32.93
N GLY A 226 18.92 -18.61 -31.60
CA GLY A 226 19.20 -19.86 -30.89
C GLY A 226 18.24 -20.99 -31.25
N LEU A 227 16.93 -20.69 -31.37
CA LEU A 227 15.92 -21.67 -31.77
C LEU A 227 16.16 -22.17 -33.20
N PHE A 228 16.56 -21.28 -34.11
CA PHE A 228 16.90 -21.63 -35.48
C PHE A 228 18.09 -22.58 -35.54
N LEU A 229 19.16 -22.31 -34.79
CA LEU A 229 20.32 -23.19 -34.68
C LEU A 229 19.96 -24.57 -34.11
N TYR A 230 19.15 -24.61 -33.06
CA TYR A 230 18.68 -25.88 -32.47
C TYR A 230 17.82 -26.70 -33.44
N ALA A 231 16.91 -26.05 -34.18
CA ALA A 231 16.07 -26.71 -35.18
C ALA A 231 16.89 -27.20 -36.39
N TRP A 232 17.91 -26.45 -36.79
CA TRP A 232 18.81 -26.81 -37.89
C TRP A 232 19.58 -28.10 -37.63
N ASP A 233 20.07 -28.29 -36.39
CA ASP A 233 20.75 -29.52 -35.96
C ASP A 233 19.84 -30.76 -36.00
N LYS A 234 18.52 -30.56 -35.86
CA LYS A 234 17.52 -31.64 -35.87
C LYS A 234 17.02 -32.03 -37.26
N LYS A 235 17.46 -31.37 -38.33
CA LYS A 235 17.10 -31.73 -39.70
C LYS A 235 17.75 -33.08 -40.08
N PRO A 236 17.00 -34.07 -40.61
CA PRO A 236 17.60 -35.34 -41.02
C PRO A 236 18.60 -35.10 -42.16
N ARG A 237 19.84 -35.58 -42.00
CA ARG A 237 20.84 -35.58 -43.08
C ARG A 237 20.53 -36.74 -44.03
N GLU A 238 20.21 -36.45 -45.28
CA GLU A 238 20.12 -37.45 -46.33
C GLU A 238 21.52 -38.03 -46.61
N THR A 239 21.73 -39.31 -46.32
CA THR A 239 22.91 -40.06 -46.76
C THR A 239 22.51 -41.02 -47.87
N GLY A 240 23.12 -40.85 -49.05
CA GLY A 240 22.88 -41.68 -50.25
C GLY A 240 23.74 -42.95 -50.35
N SER A 241 23.09 -43.99 -50.92
CA SER A 241 23.59 -45.24 -51.56
C SER A 241 24.38 -46.23 -50.66
N ASN A 242 24.27 -47.56 -50.71
CA ASN A 242 23.96 -48.50 -51.79
C ASN A 242 23.52 -49.91 -51.26
N SER A 243 22.76 -50.62 -52.11
CA SER A 243 22.65 -52.09 -52.32
C SER A 243 21.97 -53.06 -51.33
N VAL A 244 20.82 -53.57 -51.82
CA VAL A 244 20.36 -54.98 -51.94
C VAL A 244 19.58 -55.64 -50.78
N GLY A 245 18.28 -55.86 -51.05
CA GLY A 245 17.62 -57.15 -50.82
C GLY A 245 16.53 -57.21 -49.73
N GLY A 246 15.26 -57.09 -50.11
CA GLY A 246 14.14 -57.56 -49.27
C GLY A 246 12.86 -56.72 -49.34
N THR A 247 12.11 -56.87 -50.43
CA THR A 247 10.75 -56.36 -50.63
C THR A 247 9.78 -56.75 -49.50
N LYS A 248 9.12 -55.76 -48.88
CA LYS A 248 7.69 -55.83 -48.51
C LYS A 248 7.04 -54.46 -48.73
N SER A 249 6.32 -54.35 -49.84
CA SER A 249 5.38 -53.26 -50.12
C SER A 249 4.12 -53.40 -49.29
N ILE A 250 3.70 -52.33 -48.60
CA ILE A 250 2.32 -52.10 -48.13
C ILE A 250 1.99 -50.60 -48.42
N PRO A 251 0.75 -50.27 -48.83
CA PRO A 251 0.51 -49.38 -49.97
C PRO A 251 0.09 -47.95 -49.60
N ALA A 252 -0.02 -47.13 -50.65
CA ALA A 252 -0.67 -45.83 -50.67
C ALA A 252 -2.10 -45.87 -50.08
N ASN A 253 -2.26 -45.33 -48.87
CA ASN A 253 -3.52 -44.82 -48.34
C ASN A 253 -3.22 -43.97 -47.09
N SER A 254 -2.75 -42.74 -47.28
CA SER A 254 -2.61 -41.75 -46.20
C SER A 254 -3.87 -40.89 -46.02
N SER A 255 -5.05 -41.43 -46.33
CA SER A 255 -6.36 -40.82 -46.11
C SER A 255 -7.14 -41.41 -44.92
N SER A 256 -6.51 -42.25 -44.06
CA SER A 256 -7.24 -42.97 -43.00
C SER A 256 -6.55 -43.07 -41.61
N TYR A 257 -5.61 -42.19 -41.26
CA TYR A 257 -5.07 -42.10 -39.88
C TYR A 257 -5.92 -41.25 -38.91
N LEU A 258 -7.19 -41.01 -39.26
CA LEU A 258 -8.22 -40.43 -38.39
C LEU A 258 -9.19 -41.51 -37.86
N GLY A 259 -8.70 -42.73 -37.60
CA GLY A 259 -9.43 -43.77 -36.88
C GLY A 259 -9.47 -43.50 -35.37
N ALA A 260 -10.68 -43.44 -34.79
CA ALA A 260 -11.06 -43.30 -33.37
C ALA A 260 -10.43 -42.14 -32.54
N ASN A 261 -9.11 -41.94 -32.59
CA ASN A 261 -8.38 -40.88 -31.90
C ASN A 261 -8.58 -39.50 -32.54
N GLY A 262 -8.73 -39.42 -33.87
CA GLY A 262 -9.01 -38.15 -34.55
C GLY A 262 -10.39 -37.57 -34.21
N ARG A 263 -11.39 -38.43 -33.95
CA ARG A 263 -12.70 -38.01 -33.42
C ARG A 263 -12.59 -37.51 -31.99
N ARG A 264 -11.87 -38.23 -31.10
CA ARG A 264 -11.64 -37.80 -29.71
C ARG A 264 -10.90 -36.46 -29.61
N VAL A 265 -9.92 -36.22 -30.48
CA VAL A 265 -9.20 -34.94 -30.55
C VAL A 265 -10.10 -33.82 -31.08
N ARG A 266 -10.91 -34.07 -32.13
CA ARG A 266 -11.90 -33.09 -32.63
C ARG A 266 -12.98 -32.76 -31.61
N TYR A 267 -13.48 -33.74 -30.86
CA TYR A 267 -14.45 -33.51 -29.79
C TYR A 267 -13.80 -32.80 -28.60
N ALA A 268 -12.58 -33.14 -28.18
CA ALA A 268 -11.87 -32.43 -27.12
C ALA A 268 -11.58 -30.96 -27.50
N LEU A 269 -11.22 -30.69 -28.76
CA LEU A 269 -11.10 -29.34 -29.31
C LEU A 269 -12.45 -28.62 -29.37
N ALA A 270 -13.53 -29.31 -29.75
CA ALA A 270 -14.87 -28.73 -29.77
C ALA A 270 -15.37 -28.41 -28.35
N THR A 271 -15.13 -29.28 -27.36
CA THR A 271 -15.48 -29.02 -25.95
C THR A 271 -14.61 -27.92 -25.35
N LEU A 272 -13.33 -27.84 -25.72
CA LEU A 272 -12.44 -26.74 -25.33
C LEU A 272 -12.89 -25.41 -25.98
N CYS A 273 -13.31 -25.42 -27.24
CA CYS A 273 -13.88 -24.25 -27.92
C CYS A 273 -15.21 -23.83 -27.30
N LEU A 274 -16.07 -24.80 -26.92
CA LEU A 274 -17.34 -24.52 -26.24
C LEU A 274 -17.10 -23.95 -24.83
N LEU A 275 -16.12 -24.47 -24.09
CA LEU A 275 -15.68 -23.94 -22.79
C LEU A 275 -15.06 -22.55 -22.92
N LEU A 276 -14.25 -22.31 -23.96
CA LEU A 276 -13.69 -20.99 -24.25
C LEU A 276 -14.80 -20.00 -24.64
N PHE A 277 -15.84 -20.43 -25.36
CA PHE A 277 -16.96 -19.60 -25.76
C PHE A 277 -17.89 -19.28 -24.58
N THR A 278 -18.21 -20.26 -23.72
CA THR A 278 -19.02 -20.05 -22.52
C THR A 278 -18.28 -19.27 -21.43
N CYS A 279 -16.98 -19.53 -21.24
CA CYS A 279 -16.12 -18.71 -20.38
C CYS A 279 -15.90 -17.31 -20.95
N GLY A 280 -15.84 -17.14 -22.27
CA GLY A 280 -15.80 -15.83 -22.94
C GLY A 280 -17.07 -15.02 -22.72
N SER A 281 -18.24 -15.65 -22.74
CA SER A 281 -19.51 -14.99 -22.39
C SER A 281 -19.63 -14.66 -20.90
N ALA A 282 -19.09 -15.50 -20.00
CA ALA A 282 -19.00 -15.23 -18.57
C ALA A 282 -17.95 -14.15 -18.25
N PHE A 283 -16.90 -14.05 -19.07
CA PHE A 283 -15.93 -12.96 -19.04
C PHE A 283 -16.58 -11.65 -19.52
N TYR A 284 -17.43 -11.68 -20.56
CA TYR A 284 -18.13 -10.48 -21.02
C TYR A 284 -19.16 -9.96 -20.00
N SER A 285 -19.89 -10.86 -19.32
CA SER A 285 -20.81 -10.47 -18.25
C SER A 285 -20.09 -10.12 -16.92
N GLY A 286 -18.99 -10.79 -16.59
CA GLY A 286 -18.15 -10.48 -15.43
C GLY A 286 -17.26 -9.24 -15.59
N VAL A 287 -16.87 -8.88 -16.82
CA VAL A 287 -16.16 -7.63 -17.15
C VAL A 287 -17.13 -6.46 -17.20
N SER A 288 -18.41 -6.69 -17.48
CA SER A 288 -19.43 -5.65 -17.33
C SER A 288 -19.75 -5.30 -15.86
N SER A 289 -19.33 -6.14 -14.91
CA SER A 289 -19.40 -5.90 -13.46
C SER A 289 -18.03 -5.72 -12.78
N ALA A 290 -16.92 -5.94 -13.49
CA ALA A 290 -15.62 -5.41 -13.10
C ALA A 290 -15.59 -3.90 -13.38
N PRO A 291 -14.95 -3.07 -12.53
CA PRO A 291 -14.75 -1.67 -12.86
C PRO A 291 -14.02 -1.61 -14.20
N ARG A 292 -14.67 -1.05 -15.23
CA ARG A 292 -14.08 -0.82 -16.54
C ARG A 292 -12.67 -0.30 -16.33
N ALA A 293 -11.68 -1.07 -16.80
CA ALA A 293 -10.35 -0.53 -17.01
C ALA A 293 -10.55 0.76 -17.80
N ILE A 294 -10.18 1.86 -17.16
CA ILE A 294 -10.23 3.20 -17.73
C ILE A 294 -9.55 3.11 -19.09
N GLU A 295 -10.29 3.33 -20.17
CA GLU A 295 -9.68 3.73 -21.43
C GLU A 295 -8.86 4.97 -21.10
N LEU A 296 -7.55 4.78 -20.96
CA LEU A 296 -6.58 5.85 -21.12
C LEU A 296 -6.75 6.31 -22.56
N VAL A 297 -7.64 7.28 -22.74
CA VAL A 297 -7.66 8.14 -23.91
C VAL A 297 -6.24 8.65 -24.04
N LYS A 298 -5.47 8.07 -24.98
CA LYS A 298 -4.22 8.64 -25.47
C LYS A 298 -4.59 9.94 -26.17
N ARG A 299 -4.78 11.00 -25.39
CA ARG A 299 -4.67 12.36 -25.90
C ARG A 299 -3.18 12.63 -26.05
N SER A 300 -2.76 12.76 -27.30
CA SER A 300 -1.44 13.27 -27.68
C SER A 300 -1.10 14.50 -26.83
N PRO A 301 0.12 14.59 -26.25
CA PRO A 301 0.57 15.74 -25.46
C PRO A 301 0.55 17.06 -26.24
N ASN A 302 0.47 17.00 -27.58
CA ASN A 302 0.63 18.18 -28.44
C ASN A 302 -0.68 18.94 -28.72
N SER A 303 -1.82 18.47 -28.21
CA SER A 303 -3.13 19.12 -28.44
C SER A 303 -3.58 20.09 -27.33
N ILE A 304 -2.96 20.05 -26.14
CA ILE A 304 -3.31 20.94 -25.02
C ILE A 304 -2.53 22.26 -25.09
N LEU A 305 -1.35 22.27 -25.74
CA LEU A 305 -0.51 23.47 -25.83
C LEU A 305 -1.00 24.51 -26.87
N SER A 306 -1.87 24.12 -27.80
CA SER A 306 -2.36 25.00 -28.87
C SER A 306 -3.75 25.58 -28.62
N SER A 307 -4.50 25.07 -27.64
CA SER A 307 -5.84 25.58 -27.26
C SER A 307 -5.83 26.57 -26.11
N LEU A 308 -4.68 26.83 -25.48
CA LEU A 308 -4.52 27.75 -24.34
C LEU A 308 -3.92 29.12 -24.71
N THR A 309 -3.72 29.43 -25.99
CA THR A 309 -3.08 30.69 -26.44
C THR A 309 -3.96 31.60 -27.30
N ARG A 310 -5.28 31.44 -27.29
CA ARG A 310 -6.18 32.45 -27.88
C ARG A 310 -7.34 32.77 -26.96
N ASN A 311 -7.43 34.05 -26.64
CA ASN A 311 -8.51 34.76 -25.94
C ASN A 311 -8.43 34.74 -24.41
N THR A 312 -7.58 35.62 -23.86
CA THR A 312 -7.97 36.60 -22.82
C THR A 312 -6.92 37.70 -22.77
N ARG A 313 -7.19 38.82 -23.46
CA ARG A 313 -6.74 40.13 -22.98
C ARG A 313 -7.81 40.58 -21.99
N ASP A 314 -7.34 41.05 -20.84
CA ASP A 314 -8.05 41.69 -19.74
C ASP A 314 -8.62 40.80 -18.62
N ALA A 315 -8.15 41.13 -17.40
CA ALA A 315 -8.58 40.76 -16.05
C ALA A 315 -8.16 39.38 -15.47
N ALA A 316 -7.55 39.49 -14.27
CA ALA A 316 -7.11 38.47 -13.31
C ALA A 316 -5.78 37.75 -13.63
N THR A 317 -4.78 38.02 -12.78
CA THR A 317 -3.53 37.26 -12.65
C THR A 317 -3.82 35.75 -12.57
N PRO A 318 -3.24 34.90 -13.44
CA PRO A 318 -3.42 33.46 -13.34
C PRO A 318 -2.74 32.97 -12.06
N PHE A 319 -3.52 32.41 -11.14
CA PHE A 319 -3.03 31.72 -9.96
C PHE A 319 -2.21 30.52 -10.42
N VAL A 320 -0.89 30.58 -10.23
CA VAL A 320 0.00 29.44 -10.38
C VAL A 320 -0.33 28.49 -9.23
N PHE A 321 -0.66 27.22 -9.52
CA PHE A 321 -0.72 26.20 -8.47
C PHE A 321 0.68 26.11 -7.85
N GLU A 322 0.85 26.61 -6.63
CA GLU A 322 2.07 26.36 -5.85
C GLU A 322 2.31 24.85 -5.81
N THR A 323 3.47 24.42 -6.29
CA THR A 323 3.89 23.03 -6.22
C THR A 323 4.03 22.66 -4.74
N ILE A 324 3.09 21.87 -4.22
CA ILE A 324 3.16 21.35 -2.86
C ILE A 324 4.47 20.55 -2.71
N PRO A 325 5.34 20.89 -1.75
CA PRO A 325 6.58 20.17 -1.54
C PRO A 325 6.33 18.70 -1.19
N GLU A 326 7.12 17.76 -1.72
CA GLU A 326 6.99 16.32 -1.46
C GLU A 326 7.53 15.88 -0.07
N TRP A 327 7.21 16.65 0.98
CA TRP A 327 7.72 16.42 2.34
C TRP A 327 6.93 15.39 3.14
N SER A 328 5.77 14.95 2.66
CA SER A 328 4.93 13.96 3.38
C SER A 328 5.21 12.53 2.97
N PHE A 329 5.04 12.18 1.69
CA PHE A 329 5.08 10.79 1.21
C PHE A 329 6.05 10.54 0.06
N GLY A 330 6.79 11.57 -0.38
CA GLY A 330 7.75 11.45 -1.48
C GLY A 330 9.18 11.13 -1.03
N PRO A 331 10.13 11.07 -1.98
CA PRO A 331 11.54 10.80 -1.69
C PRO A 331 12.20 11.80 -0.74
N GLN A 332 11.64 13.01 -0.63
CA GLN A 332 12.13 14.07 0.27
C GLN A 332 11.50 14.01 1.67
N SER A 333 10.59 13.06 1.94
CA SER A 333 9.81 13.02 3.20
C SER A 333 10.66 12.88 4.47
N LEU A 334 11.80 12.20 4.36
CA LEU A 334 12.76 11.99 5.45
C LEU A 334 13.91 12.99 5.44
N LYS A 335 14.00 13.87 4.43
CA LYS A 335 15.04 14.89 4.37
C LYS A 335 14.56 16.13 5.12
N ARG A 336 15.42 16.68 5.99
CA ARG A 336 15.17 17.98 6.63
C ARG A 336 15.06 19.08 5.56
N PRO A 337 13.97 19.86 5.52
CA PRO A 337 13.86 21.04 4.67
C PRO A 337 14.95 22.07 5.00
N SER A 338 15.40 22.84 4.01
CA SER A 338 16.36 23.92 4.27
C SER A 338 15.68 25.10 4.97
N TRP A 339 16.45 25.97 5.64
CA TRP A 339 15.89 27.18 6.26
C TRP A 339 15.16 28.06 5.24
N ALA A 340 15.72 28.22 4.03
CA ALA A 340 15.09 28.96 2.94
C ALA A 340 13.74 28.37 2.50
N ASP A 341 13.55 27.06 2.62
CA ASP A 341 12.26 26.42 2.29
C ASP A 341 11.17 26.72 3.32
N LEU A 342 11.57 26.94 4.58
CA LEU A 342 10.69 27.12 5.74
C LEU A 342 10.40 28.59 6.07
N GLU A 343 11.29 29.50 5.68
CA GLU A 343 11.11 30.93 5.91
C GLU A 343 9.90 31.49 5.12
N PRO A 344 9.18 32.46 5.70
CA PRO A 344 8.04 33.08 5.04
C PRO A 344 8.48 33.95 3.86
N ASP A 345 7.67 33.97 2.79
CA ASP A 345 7.90 34.87 1.65
C ASP A 345 7.54 36.32 2.04
N LEU A 346 8.56 37.17 2.12
CA LEU A 346 8.43 38.57 2.50
C LEU A 346 8.08 39.49 1.33
N SER A 347 7.98 38.98 0.09
CA SER A 347 7.73 39.80 -1.11
C SER A 347 6.25 40.13 -1.35
N GLY A 348 5.34 39.43 -0.68
CA GLY A 348 3.90 39.56 -0.85
C GLY A 348 3.21 40.45 0.19
N TYR A 349 2.14 39.93 0.80
CA TYR A 349 1.34 40.69 1.76
C TYR A 349 2.05 40.93 3.11
N LEU A 350 3.20 40.29 3.34
CA LEU A 350 4.04 40.44 4.53
C LEU A 350 5.06 41.59 4.41
N VAL A 351 5.17 42.27 3.25
CA VAL A 351 6.16 43.35 3.02
C VAL A 351 6.12 44.42 4.12
N ASN A 352 4.92 44.82 4.56
CA ASN A 352 4.75 45.86 5.58
C ASN A 352 5.27 45.44 6.97
N ASP A 353 5.34 44.14 7.24
CA ASP A 353 5.84 43.57 8.50
C ASP A 353 7.27 43.03 8.37
N SER A 354 7.89 43.14 7.19
CA SER A 354 9.16 42.48 6.84
C SER A 354 10.28 42.72 7.85
N LEU A 355 10.46 43.96 8.31
CA LEU A 355 11.49 44.30 9.31
C LEU A 355 11.26 43.57 10.65
N GLN A 356 10.02 43.52 11.13
CA GLN A 356 9.69 42.83 12.38
C GLN A 356 9.82 41.31 12.24
N ILE A 357 9.49 40.77 11.07
CA ILE A 357 9.62 39.34 10.78
C ILE A 357 11.09 38.95 10.71
N VAL A 358 11.94 39.73 10.02
CA VAL A 358 13.39 39.47 9.96
C VAL A 358 14.03 39.51 11.36
N ASP A 359 13.65 40.48 12.20
CA ASP A 359 14.08 40.53 13.61
C ASP A 359 13.65 39.25 14.36
N PHE A 360 12.38 38.86 14.24
CA PHE A 360 11.86 37.64 14.85
C PHE A 360 12.58 36.36 14.38
N LEU A 361 12.89 36.24 13.09
CA LEU A 361 13.58 35.06 12.54
C LEU A 361 15.00 34.90 13.10
N GLN A 362 15.63 35.99 13.56
CA GLN A 362 16.96 35.95 14.20
C GLN A 362 16.91 35.62 15.70
N LYS A 363 15.72 35.64 16.32
CA LYS A 363 15.58 35.37 17.75
C LYS A 363 15.78 33.90 18.07
N ARG A 364 16.34 33.68 19.26
CA ARG A 364 16.46 32.36 19.86
C ARG A 364 15.21 32.06 20.69
N LEU A 365 14.28 31.29 20.12
CA LEU A 365 12.97 31.03 20.73
C LEU A 365 13.04 30.24 22.05
N LEU A 366 14.17 29.57 22.32
CA LEU A 366 14.39 28.88 23.58
C LEU A 366 14.44 29.84 24.79
N GLU A 367 14.89 31.08 24.59
CA GLU A 367 15.04 32.08 25.66
C GLU A 367 13.74 32.83 25.94
N LYS A 368 12.86 32.94 24.94
CA LYS A 368 11.54 33.56 25.05
C LYS A 368 10.47 32.71 24.36
N PRO A 369 10.09 31.57 24.95
CA PRO A 369 9.16 30.63 24.32
C PRO A 369 7.80 31.25 23.99
N GLU A 370 7.36 32.25 24.75
CA GLU A 370 6.11 32.98 24.54
C GLU A 370 6.03 33.74 23.20
N GLU A 371 7.18 34.12 22.63
CA GLU A 371 7.24 34.81 21.34
C GLU A 371 7.05 33.86 20.14
N SER A 372 7.07 32.54 20.34
CA SER A 372 6.96 31.55 19.25
C SER A 372 5.65 31.66 18.45
N ASN A 373 4.59 32.23 19.01
CA ASN A 373 3.31 32.43 18.33
C ASN A 373 3.26 33.71 17.44
N PHE A 374 4.36 34.46 17.32
CA PHE A 374 4.40 35.77 16.67
C PHE A 374 3.80 35.79 15.25
N LEU A 375 4.07 34.78 14.42
CA LEU A 375 3.57 34.72 13.04
C LEU A 375 2.13 34.21 12.93
N SER A 376 1.55 33.63 13.99
CA SER A 376 0.24 32.97 13.97
C SER A 376 -0.89 33.82 13.37
N ASN A 377 -0.92 35.13 13.65
CA ASN A 377 -1.94 36.04 13.13
C ASN A 377 -1.61 36.64 11.75
N LYS A 378 -0.39 36.43 11.24
CA LYS A 378 0.09 36.97 9.96
C LYS A 378 -0.04 35.95 8.83
N LEU A 379 0.15 34.66 9.10
CA LEU A 379 0.09 33.60 8.08
C LEU A 379 -1.34 33.35 7.60
N ARG A 380 -1.55 33.26 6.28
CA ARG A 380 -2.89 33.20 5.67
C ARG A 380 -3.21 31.85 5.04
N THR A 381 -2.19 31.11 4.66
CA THR A 381 -2.31 29.81 3.98
C THR A 381 -1.91 28.65 4.90
N THR A 382 -2.45 27.47 4.62
CA THR A 382 -2.11 26.24 5.36
C THR A 382 -0.64 25.86 5.20
N LEU A 383 -0.09 26.03 4.00
CA LEU A 383 1.32 25.74 3.71
C LEU A 383 2.28 26.62 4.53
N GLU A 384 2.01 27.93 4.61
CA GLU A 384 2.80 28.85 5.46
C GLU A 384 2.81 28.41 6.92
N VAL A 385 1.63 28.02 7.46
CA VAL A 385 1.55 27.59 8.86
C VAL A 385 2.27 26.26 9.09
N ILE A 386 2.21 25.33 8.15
CA ILE A 386 2.96 24.06 8.21
C ILE A 386 4.47 24.34 8.21
N LYS A 387 4.95 25.22 7.31
CA LYS A 387 6.36 25.63 7.24
C LYS A 387 6.81 26.28 8.53
N GLU A 388 6.06 27.25 9.03
CA GLU A 388 6.38 27.97 10.26
C GLU A 388 6.42 27.04 11.46
N THR A 389 5.46 26.11 11.55
CA THR A 389 5.42 25.13 12.63
C THR A 389 6.70 24.29 12.63
N GLN A 390 7.10 23.75 11.48
CA GLN A 390 8.32 22.97 11.36
C GLN A 390 9.57 23.82 11.64
N ARG A 391 9.58 25.10 11.23
CA ARG A 391 10.66 26.06 11.52
C ARG A 391 10.83 26.26 13.03
N ILE A 392 9.74 26.48 13.76
CA ILE A 392 9.74 26.63 15.22
C ILE A 392 10.31 25.37 15.88
N HIS A 393 9.86 24.18 15.47
CA HIS A 393 10.40 22.92 15.97
C HIS A 393 11.90 22.80 15.73
N TYR A 394 12.39 23.05 14.51
CA TYR A 394 13.82 23.01 14.23
C TYR A 394 14.61 24.06 15.01
N ASN A 395 14.12 25.30 15.13
CA ASN A 395 14.82 26.34 15.88
C ASN A 395 14.96 25.99 17.37
N MET A 396 13.91 25.45 17.99
CA MET A 396 13.91 25.15 19.42
C MET A 396 14.57 23.81 19.75
N PHE A 397 14.27 22.78 18.97
CA PHE A 397 14.76 21.44 19.24
C PHE A 397 16.16 21.18 18.69
N ASP A 398 16.70 21.99 17.76
CA ASP A 398 18.14 21.92 17.45
C ASP A 398 18.96 22.20 18.72
N ASP A 399 18.56 23.19 19.53
CA ASP A 399 19.24 23.53 20.78
C ASP A 399 19.04 22.48 21.88
N VAL A 400 17.84 21.88 21.95
CA VAL A 400 17.48 20.92 23.01
C VAL A 400 17.96 19.50 22.67
N LEU A 401 17.83 19.09 21.40
CA LEU A 401 18.02 17.72 20.93
C LEU A 401 19.23 17.55 20.00
N GLY A 402 19.72 18.61 19.33
CA GLY A 402 20.71 18.50 18.26
C GLY A 402 22.09 17.98 18.66
N ARG A 403 22.41 17.97 19.97
CA ARG A 403 23.65 17.38 20.49
C ARG A 403 23.60 15.85 20.63
N TYR A 404 22.41 15.26 20.67
CA TYR A 404 22.22 13.84 20.93
C TYR A 404 22.29 13.02 19.63
N LYS A 405 22.73 11.77 19.76
CA LYS A 405 22.78 10.81 18.64
C LYS A 405 21.74 9.70 18.79
N TYR A 406 21.40 9.36 20.03
CA TYR A 406 20.49 8.28 20.36
C TYR A 406 19.29 8.80 21.15
N CYS A 407 18.13 8.17 20.96
CA CYS A 407 16.97 8.43 21.78
C CYS A 407 16.20 7.17 22.16
N MET A 408 15.42 7.28 23.23
CA MET A 408 14.33 6.36 23.54
C MET A 408 13.01 7.11 23.49
N LEU A 409 11.93 6.50 22.99
CA LEU A 409 10.61 7.12 22.90
C LEU A 409 9.57 6.35 23.73
N ILE A 410 9.05 7.00 24.76
CA ILE A 410 8.13 6.41 25.74
C ILE A 410 6.69 6.82 25.40
N ASP A 411 5.76 5.88 25.55
CA ASP A 411 4.31 6.08 25.46
C ASP A 411 3.78 6.46 24.07
N THR A 412 4.30 5.84 23.01
CA THR A 412 3.78 6.05 21.65
C THR A 412 2.32 5.60 21.53
N ALA A 413 1.49 6.38 20.85
CA ALA A 413 0.08 6.03 20.64
C ALA A 413 -0.14 5.19 19.38
N ASP A 414 -0.83 4.05 19.51
CA ASP A 414 -1.19 3.13 18.41
C ASP A 414 -2.64 2.63 18.46
N PHE A 415 -3.51 3.35 19.17
CA PHE A 415 -4.93 3.05 19.33
C PHE A 415 -5.82 3.87 18.36
N GLU A 416 -7.13 3.62 18.37
CA GLU A 416 -8.04 4.05 17.29
C GLU A 416 -8.42 5.53 17.27
N ASN A 417 -8.02 6.32 18.26
CA ASN A 417 -8.16 7.77 18.19
C ASN A 417 -7.12 8.30 17.19
N LYS A 418 -7.51 8.66 15.96
CA LYS A 418 -6.57 8.95 14.87
C LYS A 418 -5.63 10.14 15.13
N GLY A 419 -5.92 10.97 16.13
CA GLY A 419 -5.09 12.11 16.51
C GLY A 419 -3.76 11.71 17.14
N ASP A 420 -3.77 10.89 18.19
CA ASP A 420 -2.55 10.56 18.92
C ASP A 420 -1.54 9.75 18.07
N PRO A 421 -1.95 8.77 17.25
CA PRO A 421 -1.10 8.17 16.22
C PRO A 421 -0.53 9.15 15.20
N ALA A 422 -1.26 10.25 14.88
CA ALA A 422 -0.72 11.28 13.99
C ALA A 422 0.40 12.07 14.67
N ILE A 423 0.33 12.28 15.99
CA ILE A 423 1.46 12.79 16.79
C ILE A 423 2.62 11.83 16.70
N THR A 424 2.41 10.53 16.96
CA THR A 424 3.48 9.51 16.87
C THR A 424 4.14 9.52 15.48
N ALA A 425 3.35 9.56 14.40
CA ALA A 425 3.89 9.65 13.05
C ALA A 425 4.73 10.92 12.84
N GLY A 426 4.25 12.06 13.34
CA GLY A 426 4.98 13.33 13.32
C GLY A 426 6.29 13.29 14.10
N GLU A 427 6.30 12.70 15.29
CA GLU A 427 7.50 12.47 16.10
C GLU A 427 8.52 11.62 15.33
N ILE A 428 8.09 10.52 14.72
CA ILE A 428 8.98 9.66 13.92
C ILE A 428 9.54 10.39 12.69
N TYR A 429 8.72 11.17 11.98
CA TYR A 429 9.21 12.01 10.88
C TYR A 429 10.25 13.03 11.35
N TYR A 430 10.00 13.70 12.49
CA TYR A 430 10.94 14.65 13.07
C TYR A 430 12.28 13.99 13.41
N LEU A 431 12.23 12.86 14.14
CA LEU A 431 13.43 12.12 14.56
C LEU A 431 14.26 11.64 13.37
N ALA A 432 13.60 11.13 12.33
CA ALA A 432 14.26 10.72 11.09
C ALA A 432 14.96 11.88 10.38
N ARG A 433 14.31 13.06 10.30
CA ARG A 433 14.88 14.26 9.67
C ARG A 433 16.05 14.86 10.45
N MET A 434 16.06 14.68 11.77
CA MET A 434 17.17 15.08 12.63
C MET A 434 18.33 14.08 12.67
N GLY A 435 18.14 12.87 12.13
CA GLY A 435 19.13 11.82 12.21
C GLY A 435 19.30 11.24 13.63
N LEU A 436 18.29 11.38 14.49
CA LEU A 436 18.35 10.87 15.86
C LEU A 436 17.95 9.39 15.87
N GLN A 437 18.89 8.51 16.24
CA GLN A 437 18.68 7.07 16.19
C GLN A 437 17.87 6.58 17.40
N MET A 438 16.67 6.08 17.14
CA MET A 438 15.83 5.49 18.18
C MET A 438 16.32 4.08 18.54
N VAL A 439 16.75 3.92 19.79
CA VAL A 439 17.28 2.66 20.33
C VAL A 439 16.17 1.77 20.91
N TRP A 440 15.14 2.39 21.49
CA TRP A 440 14.03 1.69 22.12
C TRP A 440 12.76 2.54 22.12
N TYR A 441 11.60 1.88 22.08
CA TYR A 441 10.32 2.52 22.28
C TYR A 441 9.31 1.59 22.98
N CYS A 442 8.29 2.18 23.60
CA CYS A 442 7.11 1.47 24.10
C CYS A 442 5.83 2.21 23.69
N ASN A 443 4.75 1.46 23.49
CA ASN A 443 3.42 2.04 23.34
C ASN A 443 2.66 2.04 24.68
N THR A 444 1.56 2.80 24.76
CA THR A 444 0.73 2.92 25.96
C THR A 444 0.33 1.57 26.59
N GLN A 445 0.09 0.52 25.77
CA GLN A 445 -0.32 -0.80 26.29
C GLN A 445 0.85 -1.68 26.75
N GLN A 446 2.04 -1.51 26.17
CA GLN A 446 3.23 -2.31 26.42
C GLN A 446 4.23 -1.61 27.33
N CYS A 447 4.02 -0.33 27.66
CA CYS A 447 4.86 0.42 28.58
C CYS A 447 4.56 0.02 30.03
N SER A 448 4.88 -1.21 30.40
CA SER A 448 4.85 -1.68 31.78
C SER A 448 6.11 -1.26 32.53
N GLU A 449 6.02 -1.12 33.85
CA GLU A 449 7.16 -0.75 34.70
C GLU A 449 8.41 -1.63 34.44
N LYS A 450 8.20 -2.95 34.32
CA LYS A 450 9.27 -3.93 34.01
C LYS A 450 9.97 -3.66 32.67
N ASN A 451 9.23 -3.19 31.67
CA ASN A 451 9.81 -2.86 30.36
C ASN A 451 10.59 -1.56 30.44
N VAL A 452 10.14 -0.59 31.25
CA VAL A 452 10.88 0.64 31.52
C VAL A 452 12.17 0.35 32.31
N ASP A 453 12.15 -0.59 33.27
CA ASP A 453 13.36 -1.04 33.98
C ASP A 453 14.41 -1.62 33.01
N ARG A 454 13.97 -2.49 32.09
CA ARG A 454 14.84 -3.05 31.04
C ARG A 454 15.36 -1.97 30.09
N ALA A 455 14.55 -0.97 29.78
CA ALA A 455 14.97 0.17 28.98
C ALA A 455 16.02 1.01 29.72
N ALA A 456 15.88 1.22 31.02
CA ALA A 456 16.87 1.91 31.85
C ALA A 456 18.19 1.12 31.97
N GLU A 457 18.13 -0.21 32.05
CA GLU A 457 19.32 -1.08 31.93
C GLU A 457 20.01 -0.95 30.57
N LEU A 458 19.23 -0.86 29.49
CA LEU A 458 19.77 -0.66 28.14
C LEU A 458 20.38 0.74 27.98
N ALA A 459 19.74 1.78 28.52
CA ALA A 459 20.21 3.15 28.46
C ALA A 459 21.59 3.31 29.12
N ARG A 460 21.84 2.61 30.24
CA ARG A 460 23.15 2.61 30.93
C ARG A 460 24.34 2.17 30.06
N LYS A 461 24.11 1.56 28.89
CA LYS A 461 25.17 1.24 27.91
C LYS A 461 25.61 2.44 27.06
N PHE A 462 24.89 3.56 27.14
CA PHE A 462 25.13 4.78 26.39
C PHE A 462 25.54 5.91 27.34
N SER A 463 26.29 6.89 26.83
CA SER A 463 26.62 8.09 27.59
C SER A 463 25.39 8.99 27.77
N THR A 464 25.25 9.63 28.92
CA THR A 464 24.21 10.64 29.19
C THR A 464 24.32 11.86 28.29
N ASP A 465 25.49 12.10 27.68
CA ASP A 465 25.71 13.20 26.74
C ASP A 465 25.31 12.83 25.30
N ASP A 466 25.28 11.54 24.94
CA ASP A 466 24.93 11.06 23.60
C ASP A 466 23.47 10.60 23.48
N MET A 467 22.78 10.32 24.61
CA MET A 467 21.41 9.80 24.65
C MET A 467 20.42 10.73 25.36
N VAL A 468 19.21 10.86 24.81
CA VAL A 468 18.07 11.58 25.39
C VAL A 468 16.84 10.67 25.54
N ILE A 469 16.06 10.88 26.59
CA ILE A 469 14.78 10.18 26.80
C ILE A 469 13.65 11.09 26.35
N LEU A 470 12.84 10.61 25.42
CA LEU A 470 11.71 11.33 24.85
C LEU A 470 10.41 10.71 25.35
N VAL A 471 9.43 11.55 25.65
CA VAL A 471 8.08 11.12 25.99
C VAL A 471 7.10 11.70 24.99
N HIS A 472 6.17 10.86 24.55
CA HIS A 472 5.12 11.22 23.59
C HIS A 472 4.35 12.50 23.96
N GLY A 473 3.99 13.26 22.92
CA GLY A 473 3.18 14.47 22.95
C GLY A 473 1.68 14.19 23.12
N GLY A 474 0.84 15.22 22.98
CA GLY A 474 -0.61 15.08 23.03
C GLY A 474 -1.31 15.95 24.06
N GLY A 475 -2.34 15.42 24.73
CA GLY A 475 -3.11 16.16 25.72
C GLY A 475 -3.46 15.30 26.92
N ASN A 476 -2.42 14.75 27.55
CA ASN A 476 -2.57 13.74 28.60
C ASN A 476 -1.83 14.07 29.91
N ILE A 477 -1.39 15.33 30.11
CA ILE A 477 -0.93 15.78 31.44
C ILE A 477 -2.16 16.06 32.31
N ASN A 478 -2.22 15.41 33.47
CA ASN A 478 -3.27 15.46 34.50
C ASN A 478 -4.65 14.94 34.07
N HIS A 479 -5.04 15.06 32.79
CA HIS A 479 -6.33 14.56 32.29
C HIS A 479 -6.42 13.03 32.30
N TYR A 480 -5.30 12.35 32.07
CA TYR A 480 -5.24 10.89 32.03
C TYR A 480 -4.10 10.37 32.91
N PRO A 481 -4.36 10.07 34.20
CA PRO A 481 -3.34 9.73 35.18
C PRO A 481 -2.41 8.57 34.79
N GLU A 482 -2.88 7.62 33.97
CA GLU A 482 -2.05 6.52 33.47
C GLU A 482 -0.84 7.00 32.65
N HIS A 483 -0.99 8.06 31.85
CA HIS A 483 0.12 8.61 31.06
C HIS A 483 1.14 9.37 31.92
N ASP A 484 0.67 10.04 32.97
CA ASP A 484 1.56 10.67 33.96
C ASP A 484 2.38 9.62 34.73
N LYS A 485 1.83 8.42 35.00
CA LYS A 485 2.61 7.32 35.61
C LYS A 485 3.82 6.96 34.76
N PHE A 486 3.68 6.90 33.43
CA PHE A 486 4.81 6.61 32.54
C PHE A 486 5.90 7.69 32.60
N ARG A 487 5.50 8.97 32.69
CA ARG A 487 6.45 10.09 32.91
C ARG A 487 7.13 10.01 34.26
N PHE A 488 6.39 9.67 35.31
CA PHE A 488 6.95 9.51 36.64
C PHE A 488 8.00 8.39 36.66
N TRP A 489 7.71 7.24 36.02
CA TRP A 489 8.71 6.18 35.84
C TRP A 489 9.90 6.64 35.01
N ALA A 490 9.68 7.42 33.95
CA ALA A 490 10.78 7.95 33.15
C ALA A 490 11.72 8.85 33.99
N MET A 491 11.15 9.73 34.82
CA MET A 491 11.90 10.61 35.70
C MET A 491 12.66 9.86 36.80
N GLU A 492 12.05 8.82 37.37
CA GLU A 492 12.66 8.01 38.42
C GLU A 492 13.77 7.10 37.87
N LYS A 493 13.49 6.34 36.80
CA LYS A 493 14.35 5.25 36.33
C LYS A 493 15.48 5.71 35.41
N PHE A 494 15.34 6.86 34.74
CA PHE A 494 16.38 7.46 33.89
C PHE A 494 17.04 8.68 34.56
N ALA A 495 17.19 8.64 35.88
CA ALA A 495 17.88 9.70 36.61
C ALA A 495 19.28 9.99 36.03
N GLY A 496 19.56 11.26 35.77
CA GLY A 496 20.80 11.74 35.15
C GLY A 496 20.73 11.97 33.64
N TYR A 497 19.79 11.36 32.92
CA TYR A 497 19.54 11.67 31.51
C TYR A 497 18.66 12.92 31.37
N GLN A 498 18.78 13.62 30.25
CA GLN A 498 17.79 14.63 29.88
C GLN A 498 16.51 13.95 29.41
N ILE A 499 15.38 14.46 29.89
CA ILE A 499 14.04 13.98 29.58
C ILE A 499 13.29 15.11 28.90
N VAL A 500 12.79 14.87 27.69
CA VAL A 500 12.02 15.85 26.92
C VAL A 500 10.64 15.30 26.65
N VAL A 501 9.62 15.98 27.15
CA VAL A 501 8.21 15.67 26.86
C VAL A 501 7.80 16.48 25.65
N PHE A 502 7.47 15.80 24.54
CA PHE A 502 6.99 16.44 23.33
C PHE A 502 5.70 17.27 23.58
N PRO A 503 5.34 18.20 22.69
CA PRO A 503 4.25 19.16 22.88
C PRO A 503 2.98 18.57 23.52
N GLN A 504 2.65 19.04 24.72
CA GLN A 504 1.51 18.61 25.54
C GLN A 504 0.49 19.74 25.79
N SER A 505 -0.78 19.38 25.95
CA SER A 505 -1.76 20.21 26.64
C SER A 505 -1.92 19.78 28.09
N ILE A 506 -2.14 20.75 28.99
CA ILE A 506 -2.43 20.52 30.40
C ILE A 506 -3.90 20.81 30.66
N ARG A 507 -4.57 19.94 31.42
CA ARG A 507 -5.93 20.16 31.88
C ARG A 507 -6.01 20.05 33.40
N VAL A 508 -6.52 21.09 34.06
CA VAL A 508 -6.76 21.09 35.51
C VAL A 508 -8.25 20.86 35.73
N GLU A 509 -8.64 19.63 36.06
CA GLU A 509 -10.04 19.30 36.38
C GLU A 509 -10.36 19.56 37.86
N GLN A 510 -9.49 19.08 38.75
CA GLN A 510 -9.65 19.17 40.19
C GLN A 510 -8.35 19.71 40.81
N PRO A 511 -8.29 21.02 41.12
CA PRO A 511 -7.08 21.68 41.63
C PRO A 511 -6.54 21.12 42.95
N ASP A 512 -7.36 20.37 43.70
CA ASP A 512 -7.01 19.78 45.00
C ASP A 512 -6.90 18.25 44.95
N SER A 513 -6.94 17.64 43.77
CA SER A 513 -6.80 16.19 43.64
C SER A 513 -5.37 15.75 44.01
N GLU A 514 -5.26 14.59 44.67
CA GLU A 514 -3.97 14.00 45.05
C GLU A 514 -3.04 13.82 43.83
N HIS A 515 -3.61 13.44 42.68
CA HIS A 515 -2.86 13.30 41.42
C HIS A 515 -2.29 14.62 40.92
N TRP A 516 -3.06 15.71 40.99
CA TRP A 516 -2.59 17.03 40.56
C TRP A 516 -1.48 17.57 41.47
N VAL A 517 -1.62 17.40 42.79
CA VAL A 517 -0.57 17.76 43.75
C VAL A 517 0.73 16.98 43.45
N LYS A 518 0.60 15.69 43.12
CA LYS A 518 1.74 14.88 42.68
C LYS A 518 2.37 15.38 41.37
N CYS A 519 1.55 15.78 40.39
CA CYS A 519 2.04 16.38 39.15
C CYS A 519 2.82 17.68 39.44
N GLN A 520 2.31 18.55 40.31
CA GLN A 520 3.01 19.78 40.71
C GLN A 520 4.38 19.47 41.33
N GLN A 521 4.45 18.53 42.27
CA GLN A 521 5.70 18.16 42.94
C GLN A 521 6.74 17.57 41.98
N LEU A 522 6.32 16.67 41.08
CA LEU A 522 7.25 15.97 40.19
C LEU A 522 7.63 16.79 38.96
N TYR A 523 6.74 17.65 38.46
CA TYR A 523 7.02 18.48 37.29
C TYR A 523 7.61 19.85 37.62
N CYS A 524 7.54 20.37 38.85
CA CYS A 524 8.09 21.71 39.14
C CYS A 524 9.61 21.78 39.06
N CYS A 525 10.27 20.75 39.56
CA CYS A 525 11.58 20.95 40.18
C CYS A 525 12.64 19.98 39.67
N ASN A 526 12.66 19.71 38.36
CA ASN A 526 13.63 18.81 37.75
C ASN A 526 14.41 19.50 36.62
N ARG A 527 15.69 19.82 36.87
CA ARG A 527 16.57 20.50 35.91
C ARG A 527 16.86 19.69 34.65
N ASN A 528 16.65 18.38 34.70
CA ASN A 528 16.83 17.48 33.55
C ASN A 528 15.53 17.27 32.76
N LEU A 529 14.42 17.86 33.21
CA LEU A 529 13.14 17.76 32.55
C LEU A 529 12.89 19.01 31.70
N THR A 530 12.57 18.80 30.42
CA THR A 530 12.01 19.81 29.54
C THR A 530 10.58 19.40 29.17
N ILE A 531 9.60 20.25 29.50
CA ILE A 531 8.22 20.07 29.08
C ILE A 531 7.92 21.05 27.97
N VAL A 532 7.45 20.54 26.83
CA VAL A 532 7.01 21.35 25.71
C VAL A 532 5.49 21.48 25.77
N LEU A 533 4.99 22.72 25.73
CA LEU A 533 3.57 23.03 25.79
C LEU A 533 3.08 23.44 24.40
N ARG A 534 1.95 22.87 23.99
CA ARG A 534 1.45 23.04 22.62
C ARG A 534 0.44 24.17 22.43
N ASP A 535 0.09 24.88 23.49
CA ASP A 535 -0.84 26.01 23.42
C ASP A 535 -0.57 26.99 24.58
N LEU A 536 -0.91 28.26 24.37
CA LEU A 536 -0.62 29.33 25.33
C LEU A 536 -1.29 29.08 26.69
N GLY A 537 -2.52 28.56 26.71
CA GLY A 537 -3.23 28.25 27.95
C GLY A 537 -2.51 27.19 28.79
N SER A 538 -2.02 26.14 28.15
CA SER A 538 -1.20 25.11 28.81
C SER A 538 0.16 25.67 29.27
N PHE A 539 0.77 26.58 28.51
CA PHE A 539 2.00 27.25 28.89
C PHE A 539 1.85 28.10 30.15
N GLU A 540 0.79 28.92 30.22
CA GLU A 540 0.47 29.74 31.40
C GLU A 540 0.21 28.87 32.64
N ILE A 541 -0.49 27.75 32.49
CA ILE A 541 -0.72 26.78 33.57
C ILE A 541 0.61 26.17 34.03
N ALA A 542 1.46 25.75 33.10
CA ALA A 542 2.77 25.18 33.43
C ALA A 542 3.65 26.21 34.18
N GLN A 543 3.71 27.45 33.70
CA GLN A 543 4.45 28.53 34.37
C GLN A 543 3.94 28.81 35.78
N ARG A 544 2.63 28.66 36.03
CA ARG A 544 2.07 28.91 37.35
C ARG A 544 2.34 27.78 38.35
N TYR A 545 2.32 26.53 37.89
CA TYR A 545 2.27 25.36 38.78
C TYR A 545 3.52 24.48 38.73
N PHE A 546 4.31 24.55 37.67
CA PHE A 546 5.54 23.76 37.46
C PHE A 546 6.79 24.64 37.42
N ASP A 547 6.73 25.85 37.99
CA ASP A 547 7.90 26.69 38.19
C ASP A 547 8.72 26.20 39.39
N GLY A 548 10.03 26.07 39.23
CA GLY A 548 10.89 25.46 40.27
C GLY A 548 12.16 24.76 39.81
N GLY A 549 12.44 24.71 38.49
CA GLY A 549 13.67 24.15 37.95
C GLY A 549 13.50 23.36 36.65
N THR A 550 12.27 22.95 36.34
CA THR A 550 11.92 22.34 35.05
C THR A 550 11.95 23.37 33.93
N ARG A 551 12.49 22.99 32.77
CA ARG A 551 12.49 23.86 31.60
C ARG A 551 11.15 23.78 30.88
N LEU A 552 10.45 24.89 30.78
CA LEU A 552 9.16 25.00 30.10
C LEU A 552 9.35 25.73 28.78
N ILE A 553 8.94 25.13 27.67
CA ILE A 553 9.03 25.73 26.34
C ILE A 553 7.72 25.56 25.58
N MET A 554 7.47 26.37 24.55
CA MET A 554 6.23 26.36 23.78
C MET A 554 6.53 26.05 22.32
N ALA A 555 5.91 25.00 21.78
CA ALA A 555 6.05 24.65 20.35
C ALA A 555 4.77 23.97 19.85
N PRO A 556 4.46 24.01 18.54
CA PRO A 556 3.22 23.44 18.02
C PRO A 556 3.18 21.91 18.14
N ASP A 557 2.07 21.31 17.71
CA ASP A 557 1.87 19.86 17.82
C ASP A 557 2.76 19.09 16.81
N MET A 558 3.31 17.95 17.23
CA MET A 558 4.24 17.16 16.41
C MET A 558 3.60 16.63 15.12
N ALA A 559 2.27 16.48 15.06
CA ALA A 559 1.57 16.00 13.86
C ALA A 559 1.86 16.87 12.61
N PHE A 560 2.27 18.14 12.77
CA PHE A 560 2.68 18.99 11.64
C PHE A 560 3.96 18.53 10.93
N HIS A 561 4.75 17.65 11.54
CA HIS A 561 5.88 17.01 10.85
C HIS A 561 5.46 16.02 9.77
N ILE A 562 4.19 15.59 9.73
CA ILE A 562 3.65 14.89 8.54
C ILE A 562 3.81 15.75 7.28
N GLY A 563 3.76 17.08 7.39
CA GLY A 563 3.94 17.99 6.26
C GLY A 563 2.69 18.15 5.39
N PRO A 564 2.76 18.97 4.32
CA PRO A 564 1.63 19.25 3.46
C PRO A 564 1.26 18.03 2.60
N VAL A 565 0.03 17.57 2.72
CA VAL A 565 -0.50 16.40 2.03
C VAL A 565 -1.42 16.85 0.91
N LYS A 566 -1.10 16.48 -0.34
CA LYS A 566 -2.04 16.66 -1.45
C LYS A 566 -3.23 15.73 -1.27
N ARG A 567 -4.46 16.23 -1.49
CA ARG A 567 -5.64 15.36 -1.52
C ARG A 567 -5.46 14.24 -2.57
N PHE A 568 -5.62 13.00 -2.14
CA PHE A 568 -5.38 11.80 -2.95
C PHE A 568 -6.63 10.94 -3.13
N ILE A 569 -7.77 11.36 -2.59
CA ILE A 569 -9.09 10.79 -2.89
C ILE A 569 -10.09 11.87 -3.30
N SER A 570 -11.08 11.51 -4.11
CA SER A 570 -12.21 12.39 -4.41
C SER A 570 -13.20 12.42 -3.24
N PRO A 571 -13.72 13.60 -2.85
CA PRO A 571 -14.68 13.70 -1.75
C PRO A 571 -16.01 13.02 -2.12
N ALA A 572 -16.55 12.30 -1.15
CA ALA A 572 -17.84 11.62 -1.23
C ALA A 572 -18.99 12.53 -0.73
N PHE A 573 -18.69 13.41 0.22
CA PHE A 573 -19.64 14.29 0.90
C PHE A 573 -19.31 15.76 0.66
N ASP A 574 -20.32 16.61 0.69
CA ASP A 574 -20.12 18.07 0.69
C ASP A 574 -19.52 18.50 2.03
N ILE A 575 -20.08 17.96 3.13
CA ILE A 575 -19.59 18.22 4.49
C ILE A 575 -19.29 16.91 5.19
N MET A 576 -18.07 16.79 5.74
CA MET A 576 -17.67 15.73 6.65
C MET A 576 -17.63 16.28 8.07
N TRP A 577 -18.55 15.86 8.93
CA TRP A 577 -18.60 16.27 10.33
C TRP A 577 -17.96 15.18 11.20
N VAL A 578 -16.73 15.42 11.63
CA VAL A 578 -16.01 14.61 12.60
C VAL A 578 -16.53 14.98 13.98
N ARG A 579 -17.42 14.14 14.53
CA ARG A 579 -18.08 14.38 15.82
C ARG A 579 -17.59 13.38 16.86
N ARG A 580 -17.19 13.86 18.05
CA ARG A 580 -16.83 12.99 19.17
C ARG A 580 -18.05 12.30 19.77
N SER A 581 -17.84 11.08 20.29
CA SER A 581 -18.84 10.31 21.04
C SER A 581 -18.53 10.21 22.54
N ASP A 582 -17.44 10.82 23.00
CA ASP A 582 -16.94 10.72 24.39
C ASP A 582 -17.24 11.99 25.21
N SER A 583 -16.74 12.07 26.44
CA SER A 583 -16.96 13.18 27.37
C SER A 583 -16.32 14.51 26.94
N GLU A 584 -15.45 14.51 25.93
CA GLU A 584 -14.89 15.73 25.36
C GLU A 584 -15.80 16.36 24.29
N ALA A 585 -16.89 15.67 23.90
CA ALA A 585 -17.82 16.14 22.88
C ALA A 585 -18.57 17.42 23.34
N PRO A 586 -18.81 18.39 22.45
CA PRO A 586 -19.67 19.53 22.78
C PRO A 586 -21.11 19.05 23.00
N TYR A 587 -21.81 19.58 24.01
CA TYR A 587 -23.19 19.21 24.32
C TYR A 587 -24.17 19.75 23.26
N TYR A 588 -24.43 18.96 22.22
CA TYR A 588 -25.58 19.17 21.34
C TYR A 588 -26.25 17.84 20.96
N ALA A 589 -27.54 17.73 21.29
CA ALA A 589 -28.32 16.52 21.10
C ALA A 589 -28.72 16.31 19.64
N GLU A 590 -28.98 17.40 18.91
CA GLU A 590 -29.55 17.35 17.56
C GLU A 590 -28.63 17.96 16.52
N ILE A 591 -28.71 17.40 15.31
CA ILE A 591 -27.96 17.90 14.15
C ILE A 591 -28.83 19.00 13.52
N PRO A 592 -28.26 20.20 13.28
CA PRO A 592 -29.02 21.30 12.70
C PRO A 592 -29.67 20.92 11.35
N PRO A 593 -30.85 21.47 11.03
CA PRO A 593 -31.48 21.26 9.74
C PRO A 593 -30.56 21.79 8.63
N HIS A 594 -30.45 21.02 7.55
CA HIS A 594 -29.58 21.35 6.41
C HIS A 594 -30.33 21.19 5.09
N PRO A 595 -29.92 21.93 4.04
CA PRO A 595 -30.52 21.80 2.71
C PRO A 595 -30.49 20.36 2.18
N PRO A 596 -31.60 19.83 1.62
CA PRO A 596 -31.72 18.41 1.25
C PRO A 596 -30.84 17.98 0.08
N HIS A 597 -30.29 18.93 -0.69
CA HIS A 597 -29.39 18.65 -1.82
C HIS A 597 -27.94 18.40 -1.38
N LEU A 598 -27.58 18.74 -0.14
CA LEU A 598 -26.24 18.55 0.40
C LEU A 598 -26.08 17.16 0.97
N ARG A 599 -24.92 16.54 0.71
CA ARG A 599 -24.55 15.28 1.36
C ARG A 599 -23.67 15.59 2.56
N ILE A 600 -24.20 15.33 3.75
CA ILE A 600 -23.49 15.50 5.01
C ILE A 600 -23.30 14.13 5.66
N HIS A 601 -22.07 13.81 6.03
CA HIS A 601 -21.77 12.61 6.82
C HIS A 601 -21.30 13.01 8.22
N ILE A 602 -21.91 12.42 9.24
CA ILE A 602 -21.65 12.75 10.64
C ILE A 602 -21.29 11.47 11.37
N SER A 603 -20.03 11.35 11.78
CA SER A 603 -19.57 10.18 12.50
C SER A 603 -18.32 10.47 13.31
N ASP A 604 -18.06 9.58 14.27
CA ASP A 604 -16.81 9.56 15.01
C ASP A 604 -15.81 8.68 14.27
N TRP A 605 -14.61 9.21 14.04
CA TRP A 605 -13.54 8.51 13.33
C TRP A 605 -13.00 7.28 14.08
N ILE A 606 -13.34 7.11 15.36
CA ILE A 606 -13.01 5.90 16.13
C ILE A 606 -13.79 4.70 15.57
N LYS A 607 -14.97 4.94 15.00
CA LYS A 607 -15.78 3.91 14.33
C LYS A 607 -15.19 3.52 12.96
N PHE A 608 -14.36 4.38 12.37
CA PHE A 608 -13.63 4.10 11.14
C PHE A 608 -12.36 3.32 11.47
N ARG A 609 -12.46 1.99 11.43
CA ARG A 609 -11.42 1.07 11.92
C ARG A 609 -10.15 1.11 11.08
N THR A 610 -9.03 1.03 11.77
CA THR A 610 -7.72 0.96 11.14
C THR A 610 -7.39 -0.50 10.81
N PRO A 611 -6.89 -0.80 9.59
CA PRO A 611 -6.38 -2.14 9.30
C PRO A 611 -5.33 -2.56 10.33
N MET A 612 -5.43 -3.79 10.84
CA MET A 612 -4.42 -4.31 11.74
C MET A 612 -3.08 -4.40 10.99
N GLY A 613 -2.06 -3.77 11.56
CA GLY A 613 -0.68 -3.76 11.06
C GLY A 613 0.27 -4.50 11.99
N GLY A 614 1.54 -4.56 11.59
CA GLY A 614 2.64 -5.20 12.32
C GLY A 614 3.01 -4.50 13.64
N PRO A 615 4.23 -3.95 13.80
CA PRO A 615 4.64 -3.27 15.03
C PRO A 615 3.77 -2.07 15.39
N SER A 616 3.85 -1.63 16.65
CA SER A 616 3.08 -0.49 17.15
C SER A 616 3.23 0.79 16.30
N ILE A 617 4.45 1.14 15.90
CA ILE A 617 4.70 2.31 15.05
C ILE A 617 4.01 2.17 13.69
N GLU A 618 4.07 0.99 13.06
CA GLU A 618 3.36 0.74 11.80
C GLU A 618 1.84 0.94 11.96
N ARG A 619 1.28 0.46 13.08
CA ARG A 619 -0.13 0.72 13.41
C ARG A 619 -0.40 2.21 13.58
N SER A 620 0.51 2.97 14.17
CA SER A 620 0.37 4.42 14.30
C SER A 620 0.31 5.11 12.93
N PHE A 621 1.20 4.74 12.00
CA PHE A 621 1.17 5.23 10.62
C PHE A 621 -0.13 4.85 9.90
N ASN A 622 -0.60 3.60 10.05
CA ASN A 622 -1.87 3.18 9.46
C ASN A 622 -3.05 4.00 10.02
N ALA A 623 -3.09 4.22 11.33
CA ALA A 623 -4.14 5.01 11.96
C ALA A 623 -4.08 6.48 11.49
N GLN A 624 -2.89 7.07 11.45
CA GLN A 624 -2.69 8.42 10.91
C GLN A 624 -3.19 8.54 9.47
N LEU A 625 -2.85 7.59 8.59
CA LEU A 625 -3.36 7.54 7.22
C LEU A 625 -4.88 7.40 7.18
N MET A 626 -5.47 6.56 8.02
CA MET A 626 -6.93 6.44 8.12
C MET A 626 -7.60 7.73 8.60
N GLY A 627 -6.94 8.51 9.47
CA GLY A 627 -7.36 9.86 9.83
C GLY A 627 -7.43 10.79 8.61
N LEU A 628 -6.36 10.80 7.79
CA LEU A 628 -6.32 11.55 6.54
C LEU A 628 -7.41 11.10 5.56
N PHE A 629 -7.63 9.79 5.40
CA PHE A 629 -8.69 9.25 4.55
C PHE A 629 -10.07 9.70 5.03
N PHE A 630 -10.31 9.66 6.34
CA PHE A 630 -11.59 10.01 6.93
C PHE A 630 -11.96 11.46 6.63
N VAL A 631 -11.05 12.41 6.86
CA VAL A 631 -11.33 13.85 6.64
C VAL A 631 -11.43 14.21 5.15
N GLN A 632 -10.66 13.57 4.27
CA GLN A 632 -10.69 13.84 2.82
C GLN A 632 -11.99 13.46 2.12
N ARG A 633 -12.83 12.64 2.76
CA ARG A 633 -14.15 12.30 2.22
C ARG A 633 -15.08 13.52 2.13
N GLY A 634 -14.80 14.62 2.83
CA GLY A 634 -15.53 15.88 2.73
C GLY A 634 -14.88 16.89 1.79
N ARG A 635 -15.70 17.69 1.09
CA ARG A 635 -15.21 18.92 0.45
C ARG A 635 -14.79 19.95 1.51
N VAL A 636 -15.64 20.11 2.53
CA VAL A 636 -15.42 20.88 3.76
C VAL A 636 -15.55 19.96 4.99
N VAL A 637 -14.84 20.28 6.06
CA VAL A 637 -14.88 19.52 7.34
C VAL A 637 -15.48 20.36 8.47
N ILE A 638 -16.27 19.76 9.34
CA ILE A 638 -16.61 20.30 10.67
C ILE A 638 -16.00 19.37 11.70
N THR A 639 -15.29 19.89 12.70
CA THR A 639 -14.66 19.05 13.72
C THR A 639 -14.58 19.70 15.09
N ASP A 640 -14.81 18.88 16.10
CA ASP A 640 -14.61 19.16 17.53
C ASP A 640 -13.32 18.52 18.08
N ARG A 641 -12.40 18.12 17.18
CA ARG A 641 -11.09 17.53 17.53
C ARG A 641 -9.97 18.45 17.03
N VAL A 642 -9.00 18.74 17.90
CA VAL A 642 -7.77 19.47 17.53
C VAL A 642 -7.07 18.78 16.35
N HIS A 643 -6.94 17.46 16.38
CA HIS A 643 -6.34 16.72 15.27
C HIS A 643 -7.22 16.65 14.02
N GLY A 644 -8.54 16.80 14.14
CA GLY A 644 -9.39 17.01 12.97
C GLY A 644 -9.01 18.31 12.24
N HIS A 645 -8.75 19.38 13.01
CA HIS A 645 -8.23 20.65 12.50
C HIS A 645 -6.83 20.50 11.90
N ILE A 646 -5.89 19.86 12.60
CA ILE A 646 -4.52 19.67 12.09
C ILE A 646 -4.53 18.85 10.80
N LEU A 647 -5.19 17.68 10.76
CA LEU A 647 -5.23 16.85 9.56
C LEU A 647 -5.92 17.56 8.38
N ALA A 648 -6.99 18.32 8.64
CA ALA A 648 -7.63 19.14 7.61
C ALA A 648 -6.71 20.26 7.10
N THR A 649 -5.92 20.87 7.99
CA THR A 649 -4.89 21.88 7.64
C THR A 649 -3.79 21.28 6.78
N LEU A 650 -3.27 20.10 7.14
CA LEU A 650 -2.25 19.40 6.33
C LEU A 650 -2.74 19.09 4.91
N LEU A 651 -4.04 18.84 4.75
CA LEU A 651 -4.68 18.51 3.48
C LEU A 651 -5.23 19.70 2.70
N ASP A 652 -5.04 20.91 3.21
CA ASP A 652 -5.64 22.14 2.71
C ASP A 652 -7.16 22.02 2.48
N ILE A 653 -7.86 21.47 3.49
CA ILE A 653 -9.32 21.35 3.50
C ILE A 653 -9.90 22.53 4.26
N PRO A 654 -10.75 23.38 3.64
CA PRO A 654 -11.49 24.38 4.40
C PRO A 654 -12.36 23.71 5.46
N HIS A 655 -12.34 24.22 6.68
CA HIS A 655 -13.01 23.56 7.79
C HIS A 655 -13.44 24.48 8.92
N VAL A 656 -14.39 24.00 9.71
CA VAL A 656 -14.93 24.69 10.88
C VAL A 656 -14.56 23.91 12.14
N MET A 657 -13.97 24.61 13.10
CA MET A 657 -13.68 24.14 14.44
C MET A 657 -14.89 24.40 15.33
N LEU A 658 -15.47 23.34 15.88
CA LEU A 658 -16.53 23.43 16.87
C LEU A 658 -15.89 23.30 18.26
N ASP A 659 -15.80 24.43 18.96
CA ASP A 659 -15.11 24.48 20.24
C ASP A 659 -15.95 23.80 21.35
N ASN A 660 -15.28 23.29 22.37
CA ASN A 660 -15.92 22.69 23.53
C ASN A 660 -15.86 23.63 24.74
N GLU A 661 -16.47 23.22 25.85
CA GLU A 661 -16.49 24.01 27.11
C GLU A 661 -15.09 24.35 27.62
N HIS A 662 -14.10 23.53 27.29
CA HIS A 662 -12.71 23.68 27.70
C HIS A 662 -11.89 24.61 26.80
N LYS A 663 -12.50 25.18 25.75
CA LYS A 663 -11.87 26.12 24.81
C LYS A 663 -10.54 25.61 24.22
N LYS A 664 -10.41 24.28 24.11
CA LYS A 664 -9.19 23.61 23.66
C LYS A 664 -8.88 23.94 22.20
N LEU A 665 -9.91 23.98 21.35
CA LEU A 665 -9.75 24.26 19.92
C LEU A 665 -9.41 25.74 19.71
N SER A 666 -10.09 26.65 20.41
CA SER A 666 -9.80 28.09 20.29
C SER A 666 -8.43 28.47 20.87
N ASN A 667 -7.99 27.85 21.97
CA ASN A 667 -6.65 28.07 22.53
C ASN A 667 -5.57 27.65 21.54
N TYR A 668 -5.69 26.45 20.94
CA TYR A 668 -4.73 25.98 19.95
C TYR A 668 -4.72 26.87 18.69
N HIS A 669 -5.90 27.14 18.12
CA HIS A 669 -6.05 27.98 16.94
C HIS A 669 -5.49 29.39 17.14
N ARG A 670 -5.77 30.02 18.29
CA ARG A 670 -5.25 31.35 18.62
C ARG A 670 -3.73 31.35 18.74
N THR A 671 -3.15 30.24 19.24
CA THR A 671 -1.70 30.11 19.42
C THR A 671 -1.01 29.97 18.08
N TRP A 672 -1.46 29.12 17.15
CA TRP A 672 -0.65 28.78 15.96
C TRP A 672 -1.27 29.13 14.60
N ASN A 673 -2.58 29.25 14.51
CA ASN A 673 -3.30 29.24 13.23
C ASN A 673 -4.24 30.44 13.05
N LYS A 674 -4.08 31.51 13.84
CA LYS A 674 -5.09 32.59 13.97
C LYS A 674 -5.39 33.31 12.65
N GLY A 675 -4.41 33.42 11.76
CA GLY A 675 -4.54 34.12 10.48
C GLY A 675 -5.15 33.29 9.34
N LEU A 676 -5.39 31.99 9.53
CA LEU A 676 -5.90 31.11 8.48
C LEU A 676 -7.29 31.53 7.99
N LYS A 677 -7.40 31.81 6.70
CA LYS A 677 -8.66 32.28 6.08
C LYS A 677 -9.63 31.17 5.71
N ASN A 678 -9.18 29.93 5.63
CA ASN A 678 -10.01 28.76 5.32
C ASN A 678 -10.46 28.00 6.57
N VAL A 679 -10.15 28.53 7.75
CA VAL A 679 -10.60 28.01 9.05
C VAL A 679 -11.62 28.97 9.66
N ARG A 680 -12.67 28.42 10.25
CA ARG A 680 -13.66 29.16 11.04
C ARG A 680 -13.81 28.50 12.39
N ILE A 681 -14.24 29.25 13.40
CA ILE A 681 -14.46 28.73 14.75
C ILE A 681 -15.76 29.27 15.33
N THR A 682 -16.49 28.40 16.01
CA THR A 682 -17.70 28.71 16.77
C THR A 682 -17.89 27.67 17.87
N ASP A 683 -18.69 27.96 18.87
CA ASP A 683 -19.14 27.00 19.88
C ASP A 683 -20.58 26.51 19.63
N LYS A 684 -21.26 26.99 18.57
CA LYS A 684 -22.63 26.59 18.24
C LYS A 684 -22.70 25.72 16.99
N PRO A 685 -23.33 24.53 17.06
CA PRO A 685 -23.44 23.62 15.91
C PRO A 685 -24.16 24.22 14.69
N ALA A 686 -25.21 25.01 14.92
CA ALA A 686 -25.98 25.64 13.84
C ALA A 686 -25.14 26.70 13.09
N GLU A 687 -24.37 27.49 13.83
CA GLU A 687 -23.41 28.43 13.25
C GLU A 687 -22.29 27.68 12.52
N ALA A 688 -21.84 26.54 13.06
CA ALA A 688 -20.79 25.75 12.42
C ALA A 688 -21.22 25.21 11.06
N LEU A 689 -22.48 24.75 10.96
CA LEU A 689 -23.07 24.37 9.69
C LEU A 689 -23.15 25.56 8.74
N ALA A 690 -23.65 26.72 9.19
CA ALA A 690 -23.74 27.92 8.36
C ALA A 690 -22.38 28.36 7.82
N MET A 691 -21.34 28.36 8.66
CA MET A 691 -19.97 28.65 8.26
C MET A 691 -19.42 27.62 7.26
N ALA A 692 -19.75 26.33 7.43
CA ALA A 692 -19.34 25.30 6.48
C ALA A 692 -20.01 25.48 5.10
N LEU A 693 -21.26 25.94 5.06
CA LEU A 693 -21.95 26.29 3.81
C LEU A 693 -21.29 27.51 3.14
N GLU A 694 -20.92 28.52 3.91
CA GLU A 694 -20.17 29.68 3.40
C GLU A 694 -18.83 29.26 2.81
N LEU A 695 -18.10 28.35 3.47
CA LEU A 695 -16.84 27.80 2.95
C LEU A 695 -17.05 27.01 1.65
N LEU A 696 -18.13 26.24 1.53
CA LEU A 696 -18.45 25.51 0.30
C LEU A 696 -18.68 26.45 -0.89
N GLU A 697 -19.36 27.58 -0.67
CA GLU A 697 -19.61 28.57 -1.71
C GLU A 697 -18.35 29.39 -2.02
N THR A 698 -17.66 29.86 -0.98
CA THR A 698 -16.43 30.68 -1.11
C THR A 698 -15.34 29.95 -1.89
N TYR A 699 -15.17 28.65 -1.66
CA TYR A 699 -14.13 27.84 -2.29
C TYR A 699 -14.66 26.93 -3.40
N LYS A 700 -15.86 27.18 -3.92
CA LYS A 700 -16.54 26.31 -4.90
C LYS A 700 -15.70 25.98 -6.13
N GLU A 701 -14.96 26.96 -6.64
CA GLU A 701 -14.13 26.85 -7.85
C GLU A 701 -12.85 26.03 -7.64
N VAL A 702 -12.32 25.98 -6.41
CA VAL A 702 -11.07 25.27 -6.09
C VAL A 702 -11.31 23.92 -5.43
N LEU A 703 -12.49 23.73 -4.80
CA LEU A 703 -12.83 22.49 -4.14
C LEU A 703 -13.04 21.37 -5.17
N PRO A 704 -12.45 20.17 -4.96
CA PRO A 704 -12.64 19.07 -5.87
C PRO A 704 -14.13 18.70 -5.98
N PRO A 705 -14.60 18.29 -7.18
CA PRO A 705 -15.98 17.88 -7.36
C PRO A 705 -16.28 16.64 -6.51
N ARG A 706 -17.48 16.61 -5.96
CA ARG A 706 -18.01 15.42 -5.28
C ARG A 706 -18.17 14.26 -6.27
N LEU A 707 -17.96 13.03 -5.82
CA LEU A 707 -18.20 11.83 -6.63
C LEU A 707 -19.63 11.81 -7.23
N PRO A 708 -19.76 11.72 -8.58
CA PRO A 708 -21.06 11.87 -9.26
C PRO A 708 -21.95 10.63 -9.12
N PHE A 709 -21.37 9.43 -9.09
CA PHE A 709 -22.08 8.14 -9.17
C PHE A 709 -22.76 7.70 -7.87
N MET A 710 -22.72 8.50 -6.81
CA MET A 710 -23.54 8.27 -5.62
C MET A 710 -24.94 8.90 -5.73
N GLN A 711 -25.32 9.46 -6.89
CA GLN A 711 -26.73 9.77 -7.16
C GLN A 711 -27.48 8.45 -7.39
N ILE A 712 -28.16 7.97 -6.35
CA ILE A 712 -28.99 6.77 -6.43
C ILE A 712 -30.24 7.12 -7.27
N SER A 713 -30.70 6.17 -8.09
CA SER A 713 -31.92 6.29 -8.91
C SER A 713 -33.10 6.87 -8.11
N PRO A 714 -33.99 7.67 -8.73
CA PRO A 714 -35.20 8.20 -8.10
C PRO A 714 -36.04 7.16 -7.35
N SER A 715 -36.02 5.91 -7.80
CA SER A 715 -36.67 4.77 -7.15
C SER A 715 -36.16 4.45 -5.73
N PHE A 716 -34.98 4.96 -5.36
CA PHE A 716 -34.39 4.85 -4.01
C PHE A 716 -34.40 6.18 -3.23
N GLN A 717 -35.01 7.25 -3.77
CA GLN A 717 -35.11 8.55 -3.09
C GLN A 717 -35.98 8.54 -1.83
N ASN A 718 -36.83 7.51 -1.67
CA ASN A 718 -37.63 7.33 -0.45
C ASN A 718 -36.79 6.85 0.76
N TYR A 719 -35.50 6.58 0.60
CA TYR A 719 -34.59 6.49 1.74
C TYR A 719 -34.37 7.89 2.31
N ASN A 720 -34.75 8.10 3.57
CA ASN A 720 -34.75 9.44 4.17
C ASN A 720 -33.33 9.92 4.51
N TRP A 721 -32.66 10.55 3.56
CA TRP A 721 -31.32 11.15 3.70
C TRP A 721 -31.27 12.42 4.56
N SER A 722 -32.44 12.94 5.01
CA SER A 722 -32.45 14.06 5.97
C SER A 722 -31.93 13.67 7.35
N LYS A 723 -31.80 12.37 7.61
CA LYS A 723 -31.08 11.85 8.77
C LYS A 723 -29.61 11.62 8.39
N PRO A 724 -28.66 12.14 9.18
CA PRO A 724 -27.25 11.87 8.96
C PRO A 724 -27.02 10.36 8.96
N GLU A 725 -26.18 9.90 8.03
CA GLU A 725 -25.87 8.48 7.86
C GLU A 725 -24.98 8.00 9.03
N THR A 726 -25.62 7.67 10.17
CA THR A 726 -24.93 7.33 11.43
C THR A 726 -24.44 5.88 11.48
N SER A 727 -24.76 5.06 10.49
CA SER A 727 -24.37 3.66 10.39
C SER A 727 -23.42 3.44 9.22
N TYR A 728 -22.18 3.06 9.54
CA TYR A 728 -21.36 2.26 8.64
C TYR A 728 -21.96 0.83 8.65
N PRO A 729 -22.17 0.17 7.51
CA PRO A 729 -22.54 -1.25 7.49
C PRO A 729 -21.47 -2.13 8.16
#